data_AF-A0A1V8SWL9-F1
#
_entry.id   AF-A0A1V8SWL9-F1
#
_cell.length_a   1.000
_cell.length_b   1.000
_cell.length_c   1.000
_cell.angle_alpha   90.00
_cell.angle_beta   90.00
_cell.angle_gamma   90.00
#
_symmetry.space_group_name_H-M   'P 1'
#
loop_
_entity.id
_entity.type
_entity.pdbx_description
1 polymer ?
#
loop_
_entity_poly.entity_id
_entity_poly.type
_entity_poly.pdbx_seq_one_letter_code
_entity_poly.pdbx_strand_id
1 'polypeptide(L)'
;FSNDPYLSGALAAESVHGIQDAGVIACTKHFIANEQETNRIATRDGNKTYQSSSTNMDDKTLHELYLWPFADTVHAGTGSVMCSYERFNNSYVCQNSKLINGVLKTELGFEGFVVTDWFAQHSGVASSLAGLDMTMPSGATYWAGNLTQAVRNGSVPETRIDDQATRILAAWYELGLDSRSSPGVGVGMAPNLLAPHTIVDARDAADAEVILGEAIEGHVLVKNVNNALPLKDPRAIALYGYDAKAPDYNAPSPGLSPWSISLQSTDAASPICGFYGLVASACPPFPINAPNGSIWVGGGSGGNTPTYFYSPFQAFSERAFQDGTQLLWDFENVNATSTVYGNTEACFVFINAMASEGIDRSGLHDIFSDSLVNNIADQCSNTIVVVHNAGIALVDAYYDHPNVTAIILAQLPGQDSGRALVDIVYGEISPSGKLTYTVAKNESDYGAILSPYRPSAQDAIYPQDDFSEGVYIDYRAFDAQNIEPRFEFGFGLTYTNFTYSNLRISSNSSATLSQYPTDGVIPGGHADLWDVVYNVYADVKNTGEAIAAEIAQLYLGLPGDDQPIRQLRGFDKQWLDVGETVTMGFPLRRRDLSTWSVEAQQWELAPGGTYKVYVGASSRNLPLTGSFTLRESGNGNGTAGGYWK
;
A
#
# COMPACT_ATOMS: atom_id res chain seq x y z
N PHE A 1 -0.55 0.03 -1.35
CA PHE A 1 -0.22 1.38 -0.87
C PHE A 1 -0.87 1.69 0.47
N SER A 2 -2.20 1.62 0.55
CA SER A 2 -2.96 2.03 1.74
C SER A 2 -4.24 1.21 1.87
N ASN A 3 -4.78 1.08 3.08
CA ASN A 3 -6.12 0.54 3.33
C ASN A 3 -7.23 1.59 3.08
N ASP A 4 -7.02 2.47 2.12
CA ASP A 4 -7.96 3.52 1.72
C ASP A 4 -7.98 3.63 0.18
N PRO A 5 -9.16 3.62 -0.46
CA PRO A 5 -9.29 3.62 -1.91
C PRO A 5 -8.80 4.92 -2.56
N TYR A 6 -8.99 6.07 -1.91
CA TYR A 6 -8.57 7.35 -2.47
C TYR A 6 -7.04 7.48 -2.44
N LEU A 7 -6.41 7.19 -1.29
CA LEU A 7 -4.96 7.24 -1.18
C LEU A 7 -4.28 6.20 -2.08
N SER A 8 -4.81 4.97 -2.11
CA SER A 8 -4.28 3.93 -3.01
C SER A 8 -4.45 4.27 -4.48
N GLY A 9 -5.59 4.85 -4.89
CA GLY A 9 -5.81 5.29 -6.26
C GLY A 9 -4.85 6.40 -6.68
N ALA A 10 -4.70 7.44 -5.86
CA ALA A 10 -3.80 8.55 -6.13
C ALA A 10 -2.34 8.10 -6.30
N LEU A 11 -1.83 7.29 -5.36
CA LEU A 11 -0.44 6.82 -5.40
C LEU A 11 -0.20 5.81 -6.54
N ALA A 12 -1.17 4.95 -6.83
CA ALA A 12 -1.06 4.00 -7.93
C ALA A 12 -1.08 4.70 -9.30
N ALA A 13 -1.87 5.77 -9.47
CA ALA A 13 -1.87 6.59 -10.68
C ALA A 13 -0.51 7.24 -10.95
N GLU A 14 0.10 7.88 -9.93
CA GLU A 14 1.45 8.45 -10.06
C GLU A 14 2.52 7.38 -10.35
N SER A 15 2.37 6.17 -9.77
CA SER A 15 3.25 5.03 -10.08
C SER A 15 3.12 4.59 -11.55
N VAL A 16 1.90 4.57 -12.10
CA VAL A 16 1.66 4.28 -13.52
C VAL A 16 2.32 5.33 -14.40
N HIS A 17 2.15 6.62 -14.09
CA HIS A 17 2.80 7.71 -14.83
C HIS A 17 4.32 7.56 -14.81
N GLY A 18 4.94 7.41 -13.63
CA GLY A 18 6.40 7.26 -13.52
C GLY A 18 6.96 6.06 -14.30
N ILE A 19 6.29 4.91 -14.24
CA ILE A 19 6.72 3.70 -14.96
C ILE A 19 6.60 3.90 -16.49
N GLN A 20 5.49 4.48 -16.96
CA GLN A 20 5.24 4.61 -18.39
C GLN A 20 6.00 5.76 -19.04
N ASP A 21 6.24 6.86 -18.32
CA ASP A 21 7.09 7.97 -18.76
C ASP A 21 8.55 7.50 -18.94
N ALA A 22 8.98 6.49 -18.17
CA ALA A 22 10.26 5.81 -18.36
C ALA A 22 10.27 4.83 -19.55
N GLY A 23 9.18 4.72 -20.31
CA GLY A 23 9.06 3.86 -21.48
C GLY A 23 8.85 2.38 -21.15
N VAL A 24 8.24 2.05 -20.00
CA VAL A 24 7.93 0.66 -19.59
C VAL A 24 6.42 0.51 -19.45
N ILE A 25 5.84 -0.59 -19.97
CA ILE A 25 4.41 -0.87 -19.80
C ILE A 25 4.14 -1.16 -18.32
N ALA A 26 3.32 -0.33 -17.68
CA ALA A 26 2.84 -0.61 -16.34
C ALA A 26 1.85 -1.78 -16.35
N CYS A 27 1.89 -2.59 -15.30
CA CYS A 27 0.94 -3.69 -15.07
C CYS A 27 0.25 -3.51 -13.73
N THR A 28 -0.94 -2.91 -13.73
CA THR A 28 -1.71 -2.72 -12.49
C THR A 28 -2.24 -4.07 -12.00
N LYS A 29 -2.00 -4.40 -10.73
CA LYS A 29 -2.31 -5.71 -10.17
C LYS A 29 -2.68 -5.67 -8.68
N HIS A 30 -3.37 -6.70 -8.16
CA HIS A 30 -4.00 -7.80 -8.90
C HIS A 30 -5.50 -7.51 -9.04
N PHE A 31 -5.99 -7.43 -10.27
CA PHE A 31 -7.39 -7.17 -10.58
C PHE A 31 -8.18 -8.47 -10.49
N ILE A 32 -9.02 -8.70 -9.50
CA ILE A 32 -9.36 -7.92 -8.32
C ILE A 32 -9.69 -8.96 -7.24
N ALA A 33 -9.93 -8.53 -6.00
CA ALA A 33 -10.33 -9.43 -4.92
C ALA A 33 -9.19 -10.36 -4.47
N ASN A 34 -7.96 -9.82 -4.44
CA ASN A 34 -6.78 -10.48 -3.87
C ASN A 34 -6.46 -9.84 -2.52
N GLU A 35 -7.17 -10.27 -1.47
CA GLU A 35 -7.05 -9.70 -0.12
C GLU A 35 -6.53 -10.71 0.92
N GLN A 36 -6.14 -11.92 0.50
CA GLN A 36 -5.45 -12.89 1.35
C GLN A 36 -4.59 -13.85 0.53
N GLU A 37 -3.45 -14.27 1.09
CA GLU A 37 -2.57 -15.23 0.43
C GLU A 37 -3.03 -16.68 0.66
N THR A 38 -3.65 -16.94 1.81
CA THR A 38 -4.17 -18.25 2.20
C THR A 38 -5.18 -18.74 1.16
N ASN A 39 -4.96 -19.94 0.62
CA ASN A 39 -5.84 -20.55 -0.40
C ASN A 39 -5.97 -19.74 -1.71
N ARG A 40 -5.03 -18.85 -2.05
CA ARG A 40 -5.04 -18.11 -3.32
C ARG A 40 -4.86 -19.01 -4.55
N ILE A 41 -4.02 -20.06 -4.48
CA ILE A 41 -3.79 -21.01 -5.60
C ILE A 41 -4.58 -22.30 -5.38
N ALA A 42 -5.23 -22.79 -6.44
CA ALA A 42 -5.90 -24.09 -6.43
C ALA A 42 -4.91 -25.25 -6.25
N THR A 43 -5.23 -26.17 -5.34
CA THR A 43 -4.34 -27.28 -4.97
C THR A 43 -5.01 -28.64 -5.25
N ARG A 44 -4.22 -29.71 -5.32
CA ARG A 44 -4.72 -31.06 -5.58
C ARG A 44 -4.20 -32.05 -4.53
N ASP A 45 -5.12 -32.82 -3.96
CA ASP A 45 -4.81 -33.96 -3.09
C ASP A 45 -5.52 -35.21 -3.62
N GLY A 46 -4.73 -36.14 -4.17
CA GLY A 46 -5.23 -37.32 -4.87
C GLY A 46 -6.21 -36.98 -6.01
N ASN A 47 -7.47 -37.38 -5.85
CA ASN A 47 -8.54 -37.13 -6.83
C ASN A 47 -9.38 -35.89 -6.51
N LYS A 48 -9.06 -35.14 -5.44
CA LYS A 48 -9.77 -33.91 -5.08
C LYS A 48 -8.95 -32.70 -5.51
N THR A 49 -9.65 -31.72 -6.08
CA THR A 49 -9.07 -30.40 -6.40
C THR A 49 -9.75 -29.38 -5.50
N TYR A 50 -8.94 -28.70 -4.68
CA TYR A 50 -9.35 -27.61 -3.82
C TYR A 50 -9.18 -26.34 -4.63
N GLN A 51 -10.28 -25.62 -4.90
CA GLN A 51 -10.23 -24.38 -5.67
C GLN A 51 -9.61 -23.25 -4.84
N SER A 52 -9.16 -22.21 -5.53
CA SER A 52 -8.80 -20.94 -4.89
C SER A 52 -9.96 -20.36 -4.10
N SER A 53 -9.66 -19.51 -3.11
CA SER A 53 -10.70 -18.78 -2.37
C SER A 53 -11.62 -18.00 -3.31
N SER A 54 -12.90 -17.91 -2.95
CA SER A 54 -13.87 -17.07 -3.63
C SER A 54 -14.17 -15.87 -2.77
N THR A 55 -13.64 -14.71 -3.14
CA THR A 55 -14.05 -13.45 -2.55
C THR A 55 -15.42 -13.09 -3.08
N ASN A 56 -16.36 -12.92 -2.16
CA ASN A 56 -17.75 -12.63 -2.45
C ASN A 56 -18.10 -11.26 -1.84
N MET A 57 -18.21 -10.24 -2.67
CA MET A 57 -18.57 -8.89 -2.26
C MET A 57 -19.76 -8.38 -3.05
N ASP A 58 -20.52 -7.48 -2.42
CA ASP A 58 -21.61 -6.78 -3.10
C ASP A 58 -21.10 -5.73 -4.10
N ASP A 59 -22.01 -5.25 -4.94
CA ASP A 59 -21.70 -4.36 -6.05
C ASP A 59 -21.27 -2.96 -5.56
N LYS A 60 -21.84 -2.45 -4.45
CA LYS A 60 -21.43 -1.16 -3.87
C LYS A 60 -19.99 -1.24 -3.36
N THR A 61 -19.66 -2.30 -2.64
CA THR A 61 -18.34 -2.55 -2.08
C THR A 61 -17.28 -2.69 -3.17
N LEU A 62 -17.60 -3.40 -4.25
CA LEU A 62 -16.74 -3.46 -5.43
C LEU A 62 -16.41 -2.04 -5.94
N HIS A 63 -17.42 -1.19 -6.19
CA HIS A 63 -17.21 0.11 -6.83
C HIS A 63 -16.62 1.18 -5.89
N GLU A 64 -17.07 1.25 -4.64
CA GLU A 64 -16.68 2.30 -3.69
C GLU A 64 -15.37 2.02 -2.94
N LEU A 65 -14.86 0.78 -3.02
CA LEU A 65 -13.63 0.37 -2.32
C LEU A 65 -12.61 -0.25 -3.27
N TYR A 66 -12.85 -1.47 -3.75
CA TYR A 66 -11.80 -2.25 -4.41
C TYR A 66 -11.52 -1.81 -5.85
N LEU A 67 -12.53 -1.33 -6.58
CA LEU A 67 -12.40 -0.88 -7.97
C LEU A 67 -11.82 0.53 -8.09
N TRP A 68 -11.98 1.35 -7.06
CA TRP A 68 -11.59 2.76 -7.08
C TRP A 68 -10.12 2.99 -7.49
N PRO A 69 -9.12 2.25 -6.94
CA PRO A 69 -7.73 2.40 -7.40
C PRO A 69 -7.51 1.94 -8.85
N PHE A 70 -8.28 0.97 -9.32
CA PHE A 70 -8.21 0.53 -10.72
C PHE A 70 -8.79 1.58 -11.67
N ALA A 71 -9.86 2.28 -11.28
CA ALA A 71 -10.36 3.41 -12.06
C ALA A 71 -9.30 4.51 -12.21
N ASP A 72 -8.54 4.81 -11.14
CA ASP A 72 -7.47 5.82 -11.16
C ASP A 72 -6.29 5.40 -12.03
N THR A 73 -5.87 4.15 -11.95
CA THR A 73 -4.76 3.65 -12.79
C THR A 73 -5.14 3.46 -14.25
N VAL A 74 -6.40 3.12 -14.56
CA VAL A 74 -6.90 3.11 -15.93
C VAL A 74 -6.99 4.54 -16.47
N HIS A 75 -7.41 5.51 -15.66
CA HIS A 75 -7.39 6.93 -16.03
C HIS A 75 -5.97 7.45 -16.25
N ALA A 76 -5.01 7.02 -15.45
CA ALA A 76 -3.57 7.30 -15.61
C ALA A 76 -2.96 6.62 -16.86
N GLY A 77 -3.72 5.75 -17.53
CA GLY A 77 -3.32 5.14 -18.80
C GLY A 77 -2.52 3.85 -18.66
N THR A 78 -2.70 3.08 -17.58
CA THR A 78 -2.00 1.79 -17.39
C THR A 78 -2.13 0.90 -18.64
N GLY A 79 -1.00 0.42 -19.16
CA GLY A 79 -0.99 -0.33 -20.42
C GLY A 79 -1.41 -1.80 -20.26
N SER A 80 -1.38 -2.34 -19.03
CA SER A 80 -1.84 -3.69 -18.76
C SER A 80 -2.42 -3.85 -17.36
N VAL A 81 -3.31 -4.85 -17.20
CA VAL A 81 -3.91 -5.22 -15.92
C VAL A 81 -3.72 -6.71 -15.71
N MET A 82 -3.23 -7.11 -14.53
CA MET A 82 -3.05 -8.51 -14.18
C MET A 82 -4.27 -9.04 -13.45
N CYS A 83 -4.94 -10.06 -14.00
CA CYS A 83 -6.04 -10.70 -13.31
C CYS A 83 -5.55 -11.61 -12.19
N SER A 84 -6.24 -11.58 -11.04
CA SER A 84 -5.82 -12.24 -9.81
C SER A 84 -6.05 -13.75 -9.79
N TYR A 85 -5.53 -14.42 -8.75
CA TYR A 85 -5.68 -15.86 -8.55
C TYR A 85 -7.08 -16.28 -8.10
N GLU A 86 -7.75 -15.39 -7.39
CA GLU A 86 -8.97 -15.67 -6.66
C GLU A 86 -10.15 -15.91 -7.62
N ARG A 87 -11.20 -16.47 -7.04
CA ARG A 87 -12.52 -16.44 -7.64
C ARG A 87 -13.25 -15.22 -7.10
N PHE A 88 -14.07 -14.60 -7.95
CA PHE A 88 -15.02 -13.58 -7.54
C PHE A 88 -16.42 -14.11 -7.76
N ASN A 89 -17.23 -14.17 -6.71
CA ASN A 89 -18.57 -14.77 -6.76
C ASN A 89 -18.56 -16.13 -7.49
N ASN A 90 -17.61 -16.99 -7.11
CA ASN A 90 -17.35 -18.34 -7.61
C ASN A 90 -16.82 -18.48 -9.05
N SER A 91 -16.50 -17.40 -9.75
CA SER A 91 -15.82 -17.45 -11.05
C SER A 91 -14.40 -16.88 -10.95
N TYR A 92 -13.39 -17.65 -11.37
CA TYR A 92 -11.99 -17.21 -11.42
C TYR A 92 -11.87 -15.87 -12.14
N VAL A 93 -11.14 -14.92 -11.56
CA VAL A 93 -11.11 -13.56 -12.08
C VAL A 93 -10.54 -13.51 -13.50
N CYS A 94 -9.51 -14.29 -13.80
CA CYS A 94 -8.96 -14.45 -15.17
C CYS A 94 -9.89 -15.08 -16.21
N GLN A 95 -11.13 -15.40 -15.85
CA GLN A 95 -12.20 -15.83 -16.75
C GLN A 95 -13.57 -15.31 -16.30
N ASN A 96 -13.62 -14.23 -15.53
CA ASN A 96 -14.86 -13.61 -15.06
C ASN A 96 -15.28 -12.52 -16.05
N SER A 97 -16.26 -12.83 -16.90
CA SER A 97 -16.72 -11.92 -17.95
C SER A 97 -17.39 -10.65 -17.43
N LYS A 98 -18.05 -10.69 -16.26
CA LYS A 98 -18.64 -9.47 -15.66
C LYS A 98 -17.52 -8.53 -15.22
N LEU A 99 -16.48 -9.03 -14.56
CA LEU A 99 -15.35 -8.20 -14.13
C LEU A 99 -14.51 -7.70 -15.30
N ILE A 100 -14.07 -8.58 -16.21
CA ILE A 100 -13.15 -8.18 -17.27
C ILE A 100 -13.88 -7.43 -18.40
N ASN A 101 -14.88 -8.06 -19.03
CA ASN A 101 -15.57 -7.41 -20.15
C ASN A 101 -16.51 -6.30 -19.66
N GLY A 102 -17.27 -6.54 -18.59
CA GLY A 102 -18.25 -5.58 -18.07
C GLY A 102 -17.60 -4.41 -17.35
N VAL A 103 -16.94 -4.66 -16.23
CA VAL A 103 -16.41 -3.60 -15.36
C VAL A 103 -15.14 -2.99 -15.94
N LEU A 104 -14.08 -3.77 -16.17
CA LEU A 104 -12.79 -3.22 -16.59
C LEU A 104 -12.83 -2.63 -18.00
N LYS A 105 -13.22 -3.43 -19.01
CA LYS A 105 -13.13 -3.02 -20.42
C LYS A 105 -14.28 -2.11 -20.88
N THR A 106 -15.47 -2.24 -20.29
CA THR A 106 -16.64 -1.44 -20.72
C THR A 106 -16.88 -0.26 -19.78
N GLU A 107 -17.06 -0.51 -18.48
CA GLU A 107 -17.40 0.56 -17.53
C GLU A 107 -16.22 1.51 -17.28
N LEU A 108 -15.01 0.98 -17.02
CA LEU A 108 -13.80 1.79 -16.87
C LEU A 108 -13.14 2.15 -18.19
N GLY A 109 -13.65 1.69 -19.34
CA GLY A 109 -13.10 2.01 -20.66
C GLY A 109 -11.64 1.58 -20.85
N PHE A 110 -11.20 0.49 -20.21
CA PHE A 110 -9.82 0.02 -20.31
C PHE A 110 -9.44 -0.43 -21.73
N GLU A 111 -8.45 0.23 -22.32
CA GLU A 111 -7.98 -0.02 -23.69
C GLU A 111 -6.76 -0.95 -23.77
N GLY A 112 -6.03 -1.13 -22.66
CA GLY A 112 -4.86 -2.02 -22.59
C GLY A 112 -5.22 -3.51 -22.62
N PHE A 113 -4.26 -4.36 -22.25
CA PHE A 113 -4.43 -5.82 -22.26
C PHE A 113 -4.49 -6.43 -20.86
N VAL A 114 -5.29 -7.49 -20.71
CA VAL A 114 -5.39 -8.28 -19.47
C VAL A 114 -4.46 -9.49 -19.56
N VAL A 115 -3.54 -9.59 -18.61
CA VAL A 115 -2.61 -10.72 -18.45
C VAL A 115 -2.98 -11.55 -17.22
N THR A 116 -2.77 -12.86 -17.27
CA THR A 116 -2.94 -13.67 -16.06
C THR A 116 -1.83 -13.43 -15.06
N ASP A 117 -2.15 -13.47 -13.77
CA ASP A 117 -1.16 -13.91 -12.80
C ASP A 117 -0.68 -15.33 -13.15
N TRP A 118 0.48 -15.72 -12.63
CA TRP A 118 1.21 -16.88 -13.09
C TRP A 118 0.45 -18.13 -12.69
N PHE A 119 -0.07 -18.88 -13.67
CA PHE A 119 -0.94 -20.06 -13.44
C PHE A 119 -2.39 -19.76 -13.03
N ALA A 120 -2.84 -18.50 -13.04
CA ALA A 120 -4.23 -18.13 -12.73
C ALA A 120 -5.24 -18.44 -13.87
N GLN A 121 -4.79 -19.00 -14.99
CA GLN A 121 -5.68 -19.44 -16.05
C GLN A 121 -6.30 -20.80 -15.70
N HIS A 122 -7.64 -20.91 -15.76
CA HIS A 122 -8.36 -22.16 -15.46
C HIS A 122 -9.22 -22.71 -16.61
N SER A 123 -9.22 -22.05 -17.77
CA SER A 123 -9.97 -22.50 -18.95
C SER A 123 -9.38 -21.99 -20.27
N GLY A 124 -9.72 -22.65 -21.39
CA GLY A 124 -9.31 -22.26 -22.75
C GLY A 124 -10.26 -21.26 -23.39
N VAL A 125 -11.32 -21.75 -24.04
CA VAL A 125 -12.33 -20.93 -24.73
C VAL A 125 -12.96 -19.89 -23.79
N ALA A 126 -13.34 -20.30 -22.57
CA ALA A 126 -14.03 -19.42 -21.64
C ALA A 126 -13.17 -18.22 -21.20
N SER A 127 -11.89 -18.41 -20.86
CA SER A 127 -10.99 -17.29 -20.52
C SER A 127 -10.80 -16.33 -21.69
N SER A 128 -10.67 -16.83 -22.92
CA SER A 128 -10.55 -15.99 -24.12
C SER A 128 -11.82 -15.15 -24.33
N LEU A 129 -13.01 -15.76 -24.29
CA LEU A 129 -14.29 -15.07 -24.47
C LEU A 129 -14.65 -14.14 -23.29
N ALA A 130 -14.17 -14.45 -22.09
CA ALA A 130 -14.37 -13.62 -20.89
C ALA A 130 -13.51 -12.36 -20.87
N GLY A 131 -12.57 -12.20 -21.81
CA GLY A 131 -11.83 -10.96 -22.02
C GLY A 131 -10.33 -11.03 -21.73
N LEU A 132 -9.80 -12.19 -21.35
CA LEU A 132 -8.35 -12.36 -21.18
C LEU A 132 -7.60 -12.13 -22.50
N ASP A 133 -6.43 -11.50 -22.45
CA ASP A 133 -5.62 -11.17 -23.65
C ASP A 133 -4.28 -11.89 -23.69
N MET A 134 -3.65 -12.12 -22.54
CA MET A 134 -2.34 -12.75 -22.42
C MET A 134 -2.30 -13.79 -21.31
N THR A 135 -1.61 -14.91 -21.55
CA THR A 135 -1.44 -15.98 -20.55
C THR A 135 0.02 -16.09 -20.15
N MET A 136 0.26 -16.11 -18.84
CA MET A 136 1.57 -16.22 -18.22
C MET A 136 1.57 -17.29 -17.11
N PRO A 137 2.72 -17.98 -16.88
CA PRO A 137 3.95 -17.91 -17.67
C PRO A 137 3.85 -18.71 -18.99
N SER A 138 2.78 -19.48 -19.19
CA SER A 138 2.60 -20.31 -20.37
C SER A 138 1.13 -20.60 -20.66
N GLY A 139 0.73 -20.42 -21.92
CA GLY A 139 -0.59 -20.81 -22.41
C GLY A 139 -0.71 -22.29 -22.80
N ALA A 140 0.31 -23.13 -22.55
CA ALA A 140 0.37 -24.50 -23.06
C ALA A 140 -0.79 -25.40 -22.60
N THR A 141 -1.30 -25.17 -21.39
CA THR A 141 -2.39 -25.99 -20.81
C THR A 141 -3.73 -25.72 -21.49
N TYR A 142 -4.09 -24.46 -21.69
CA TYR A 142 -5.45 -24.05 -22.08
C TYR A 142 -5.54 -23.37 -23.45
N TRP A 143 -4.50 -22.65 -23.86
CA TRP A 143 -4.42 -21.95 -25.13
C TRP A 143 -3.43 -22.63 -26.07
N ALA A 144 -2.35 -21.97 -26.50
CA ALA A 144 -1.40 -22.48 -27.50
C ALA A 144 -2.12 -23.18 -28.69
N GLY A 145 -1.83 -24.46 -28.92
CA GLY A 145 -2.48 -25.26 -29.96
C GLY A 145 -4.01 -25.38 -29.80
N ASN A 146 -4.51 -25.41 -28.56
CA ASN A 146 -5.94 -25.50 -28.27
C ASN A 146 -6.69 -24.22 -28.69
N LEU A 147 -6.12 -23.03 -28.44
CA LEU A 147 -6.73 -21.78 -28.88
C LEU A 147 -6.74 -21.68 -30.42
N THR A 148 -5.65 -22.09 -31.07
CA THR A 148 -5.59 -22.18 -32.54
C THR A 148 -6.70 -23.10 -33.09
N GLN A 149 -6.93 -24.25 -32.46
CA GLN A 149 -7.99 -25.17 -32.84
C GLN A 149 -9.39 -24.58 -32.59
N ALA A 150 -9.57 -23.89 -31.46
CA ALA A 150 -10.83 -23.24 -31.10
C ALA A 150 -11.22 -22.14 -32.10
N VAL A 151 -10.24 -21.44 -32.68
CA VAL A 151 -10.48 -20.48 -33.76
C VAL A 151 -10.86 -21.20 -35.05
N ARG A 152 -10.06 -22.21 -35.45
CA ARG A 152 -10.29 -22.97 -36.69
C ARG A 152 -11.64 -23.69 -36.72
N ASN A 153 -12.13 -24.14 -35.56
CA ASN A 153 -13.42 -24.84 -35.45
C ASN A 153 -14.59 -23.91 -35.11
N GLY A 154 -14.36 -22.59 -34.98
CA GLY A 154 -15.38 -21.58 -34.74
C GLY A 154 -15.85 -21.42 -33.28
N SER A 155 -15.21 -22.09 -32.31
CA SER A 155 -15.54 -21.92 -30.88
C SER A 155 -15.07 -20.57 -30.32
N VAL A 156 -14.02 -19.99 -30.89
CA VAL A 156 -13.55 -18.62 -30.61
C VAL A 156 -13.54 -17.85 -31.93
N PRO A 157 -14.24 -16.70 -32.04
CA PRO A 157 -14.19 -15.88 -33.25
C PRO A 157 -12.77 -15.37 -33.54
N GLU A 158 -12.37 -15.31 -34.81
CA GLU A 158 -11.06 -14.74 -35.20
C GLU A 158 -10.93 -13.28 -34.74
N THR A 159 -12.01 -12.51 -34.80
CA THR A 159 -12.08 -11.13 -34.28
C THR A 159 -11.74 -11.01 -32.79
N ARG A 160 -11.94 -12.09 -32.00
CA ARG A 160 -11.54 -12.09 -30.59
C ARG A 160 -10.02 -12.11 -30.49
N ILE A 161 -9.33 -12.90 -31.31
CA ILE A 161 -7.87 -12.98 -31.34
C ILE A 161 -7.28 -11.65 -31.83
N ASP A 162 -7.90 -11.03 -32.83
CA ASP A 162 -7.49 -9.72 -33.32
C ASP A 162 -7.53 -8.67 -32.20
N ASP A 163 -8.58 -8.63 -31.38
CA ASP A 163 -8.66 -7.72 -30.23
C ASP A 163 -7.59 -8.04 -29.16
N GLN A 164 -7.35 -9.32 -28.84
CA GLN A 164 -6.28 -9.72 -27.89
C GLN A 164 -4.92 -9.19 -28.34
N ALA A 165 -4.56 -9.46 -29.61
CA ALA A 165 -3.30 -9.03 -30.18
C ALA A 165 -3.21 -7.51 -30.33
N THR A 166 -4.32 -6.85 -30.71
CA THR A 166 -4.38 -5.40 -30.87
C THR A 166 -4.10 -4.70 -29.55
N ARG A 167 -4.70 -5.13 -28.43
CA ARG A 167 -4.46 -4.53 -27.10
C ARG A 167 -3.01 -4.64 -26.66
N ILE A 168 -2.38 -5.81 -26.90
CA ILE A 168 -0.97 -6.04 -26.58
C ILE A 168 -0.06 -5.14 -27.42
N LEU A 169 -0.29 -5.11 -28.74
CA LEU A 169 0.53 -4.32 -29.66
C LEU A 169 0.29 -2.82 -29.50
N ALA A 170 -0.93 -2.38 -29.16
CA ALA A 170 -1.26 -0.99 -28.90
C ALA A 170 -0.44 -0.46 -27.72
N ALA A 171 -0.41 -1.16 -26.59
CA ALA A 171 0.42 -0.78 -25.45
C ALA A 171 1.93 -0.74 -25.80
N TRP A 172 2.38 -1.65 -26.66
CA TRP A 172 3.76 -1.67 -27.15
C TRP A 172 4.10 -0.47 -28.04
N TYR A 173 3.22 -0.10 -28.98
CA TYR A 173 3.42 1.06 -29.85
C TYR A 173 3.24 2.39 -29.12
N GLU A 174 2.27 2.48 -28.20
CA GLU A 174 1.97 3.71 -27.44
C GLU A 174 3.20 4.17 -26.65
N LEU A 175 3.96 3.24 -26.07
CA LEU A 175 5.20 3.53 -25.34
C LEU A 175 6.46 3.53 -26.21
N GLY A 176 6.33 3.48 -27.54
CA GLY A 176 7.47 3.55 -28.47
C GLY A 176 8.45 2.38 -28.38
N LEU A 177 8.02 1.24 -27.86
CA LEU A 177 8.84 0.05 -27.67
C LEU A 177 9.15 -0.68 -29.00
N ASP A 178 8.55 -0.24 -30.10
CA ASP A 178 8.85 -0.66 -31.46
C ASP A 178 10.12 -0.04 -32.03
N SER A 179 10.67 0.97 -31.35
CA SER A 179 11.92 1.61 -31.76
C SER A 179 13.08 0.61 -31.83
N ARG A 180 13.83 0.65 -32.94
CA ARG A 180 15.07 -0.12 -33.14
C ARG A 180 16.19 0.26 -32.18
N SER A 181 16.06 1.39 -31.48
CA SER A 181 17.01 1.80 -30.43
C SER A 181 16.72 1.18 -29.07
N SER A 182 15.56 0.53 -28.88
CA SER A 182 15.28 -0.22 -27.67
C SER A 182 16.29 -1.37 -27.54
N PRO A 183 16.86 -1.62 -26.35
CA PRO A 183 17.83 -2.70 -26.15
C PRO A 183 17.28 -4.10 -26.48
N GLY A 184 15.97 -4.23 -26.68
CA GLY A 184 15.30 -5.50 -26.93
C GLY A 184 15.00 -6.26 -25.64
N VAL A 185 14.33 -7.41 -25.74
CA VAL A 185 13.92 -8.21 -24.59
C VAL A 185 15.08 -9.02 -23.99
N GLY A 186 15.09 -9.16 -22.66
CA GLY A 186 16.04 -10.03 -21.95
C GLY A 186 17.47 -9.48 -21.82
N VAL A 187 17.70 -8.21 -22.18
CA VAL A 187 18.96 -7.54 -21.89
C VAL A 187 19.07 -7.29 -20.39
N GLY A 188 20.18 -7.72 -19.78
CA GLY A 188 20.50 -7.44 -18.37
C GLY A 188 20.26 -8.60 -17.39
N MET A 189 19.44 -9.61 -17.72
CA MET A 189 19.25 -10.78 -16.86
C MET A 189 20.06 -11.98 -17.36
N ALA A 190 21.22 -12.24 -16.75
CA ALA A 190 22.06 -13.36 -17.14
C ALA A 190 21.40 -14.71 -16.84
N PRO A 191 21.46 -15.70 -17.76
CA PRO A 191 20.89 -17.03 -17.53
C PRO A 191 21.61 -17.79 -16.41
N ASN A 192 22.84 -17.39 -16.09
CA ASN A 192 23.60 -17.88 -14.96
C ASN A 192 24.40 -16.72 -14.35
N LEU A 193 23.90 -16.20 -13.22
CA LEU A 193 24.53 -15.12 -12.47
C LEU A 193 25.91 -15.50 -11.88
N LEU A 194 26.21 -16.79 -11.75
CA LEU A 194 27.49 -17.29 -11.24
C LEU A 194 28.56 -17.45 -12.32
N ALA A 195 28.18 -17.40 -13.60
CA ALA A 195 29.11 -17.41 -14.72
C ALA A 195 29.44 -15.97 -15.14
N PRO A 196 30.63 -15.70 -15.73
CA PRO A 196 30.90 -14.41 -16.36
C PRO A 196 29.82 -14.08 -17.39
N HIS A 197 29.29 -12.87 -17.29
CA HIS A 197 28.24 -12.35 -18.18
C HIS A 197 28.48 -10.86 -18.43
N THR A 198 27.81 -10.32 -19.45
CA THR A 198 27.84 -8.88 -19.72
C THR A 198 27.18 -8.14 -18.57
N ILE A 199 27.92 -7.24 -17.93
CA ILE A 199 27.38 -6.35 -16.90
C ILE A 199 26.51 -5.30 -17.60
N VAL A 200 25.28 -5.16 -17.12
CA VAL A 200 24.39 -4.05 -17.46
C VAL A 200 24.17 -3.27 -16.17
N ASP A 201 24.73 -2.06 -16.11
CA ASP A 201 24.55 -1.16 -14.98
C ASP A 201 23.48 -0.13 -15.34
N ALA A 202 22.29 -0.30 -14.76
CA ALA A 202 21.14 0.57 -14.97
C ALA A 202 20.94 1.57 -13.83
N ARG A 203 21.89 1.67 -12.89
CA ARG A 203 21.81 2.62 -11.77
C ARG A 203 22.12 4.03 -12.28
N ASP A 204 21.28 4.99 -11.95
CA ASP A 204 21.59 6.42 -12.10
C ASP A 204 21.97 7.01 -10.75
N ALA A 205 23.06 7.79 -10.72
CA ALA A 205 23.46 8.50 -9.51
C ALA A 205 22.46 9.61 -9.14
N ALA A 206 21.68 10.11 -10.09
CA ALA A 206 20.62 11.09 -9.85
C ALA A 206 19.47 10.53 -9.00
N ASP A 207 19.25 9.21 -9.00
CA ASP A 207 18.16 8.57 -8.25
C ASP A 207 18.44 8.49 -6.74
N ALA A 208 19.70 8.67 -6.32
CA ALA A 208 20.13 8.49 -4.94
C ALA A 208 19.41 9.43 -3.95
N GLU A 209 19.05 10.64 -4.38
CA GLU A 209 18.32 11.60 -3.54
C GLU A 209 16.86 11.14 -3.32
N VAL A 210 16.19 10.67 -4.37
CA VAL A 210 14.80 10.18 -4.29
C VAL A 210 14.73 8.91 -3.44
N ILE A 211 15.64 7.95 -3.65
CA ILE A 211 15.68 6.70 -2.86
C ILE A 211 15.84 6.98 -1.37
N LEU A 212 16.74 7.90 -1.01
CA LEU A 212 16.92 8.30 0.39
C LEU A 212 15.70 9.09 0.91
N GLY A 213 15.15 10.00 0.09
CA GLY A 213 13.96 10.78 0.41
C GLY A 213 12.76 9.90 0.74
N GLU A 214 12.50 8.87 -0.07
CA GLU A 214 11.44 7.88 0.17
C GLU A 214 11.63 7.15 1.50
N ALA A 215 12.87 6.74 1.80
CA ALA A 215 13.19 6.11 3.08
C ALA A 215 12.92 7.07 4.26
N ILE A 216 13.42 8.32 4.20
CA ILE A 216 13.22 9.33 5.25
C ILE A 216 11.72 9.62 5.46
N GLU A 217 11.00 9.87 4.37
CA GLU A 217 9.60 10.26 4.42
C GLU A 217 8.65 9.09 4.74
N GLY A 218 9.11 7.85 4.59
CA GLY A 218 8.39 6.63 4.98
C GLY A 218 8.48 6.29 6.47
N HIS A 219 9.49 6.78 7.20
CA HIS A 219 9.58 6.58 8.65
C HIS A 219 8.52 7.40 9.39
N VAL A 220 7.75 6.75 10.26
CA VAL A 220 6.68 7.38 11.01
C VAL A 220 7.03 7.41 12.50
N LEU A 221 7.29 8.60 13.04
CA LEU A 221 7.45 8.81 14.47
C LEU A 221 6.07 8.77 15.13
N VAL A 222 5.81 7.76 15.97
CA VAL A 222 4.49 7.56 16.59
C VAL A 222 4.46 7.84 18.09
N LYS A 223 5.65 7.90 18.72
CA LYS A 223 5.81 8.32 20.11
C LYS A 223 7.11 9.12 20.23
N ASN A 224 7.05 10.24 20.96
CA ASN A 224 8.22 10.99 21.40
C ASN A 224 7.86 11.76 22.67
N VAL A 225 8.36 11.32 23.82
CA VAL A 225 8.09 11.96 25.12
C VAL A 225 9.37 12.59 25.65
N ASN A 226 9.21 13.67 26.44
CA ASN A 226 10.33 14.40 27.05
C ASN A 226 11.38 14.91 26.06
N ASN A 227 11.02 15.10 24.78
CA ASN A 227 11.94 15.46 23.69
C ASN A 227 13.15 14.50 23.62
N ALA A 228 12.90 13.19 23.78
CA ALA A 228 13.94 12.17 23.66
C ALA A 228 14.59 12.15 22.26
N LEU A 229 13.80 12.48 21.24
CA LEU A 229 14.29 12.80 19.90
C LEU A 229 13.97 14.26 19.53
N PRO A 230 14.81 14.93 18.72
CA PRO A 230 16.09 14.43 18.20
C PRO A 230 17.18 14.38 19.27
N LEU A 231 18.19 13.51 19.05
CA LEU A 231 19.40 13.42 19.86
C LEU A 231 20.21 14.71 19.73
N LYS A 232 20.86 15.17 20.82
CA LYS A 232 21.56 16.47 20.84
C LYS A 232 23.08 16.38 20.78
N ASP A 233 23.70 15.43 21.48
CA ASP A 233 25.14 15.10 21.44
C ASP A 233 25.41 13.95 22.44
N PRO A 234 24.94 12.73 22.15
CA PRO A 234 25.05 11.63 23.11
C PRO A 234 26.50 11.15 23.23
N ARG A 235 26.95 10.89 24.46
CA ARG A 235 28.30 10.35 24.73
C ARG A 235 28.36 8.83 24.65
N ALA A 236 27.23 8.17 24.94
CA ALA A 236 27.13 6.72 24.88
C ALA A 236 25.72 6.28 24.43
N ILE A 237 25.67 5.46 23.40
CA ILE A 237 24.46 4.83 22.87
C ILE A 237 24.64 3.31 22.89
N ALA A 238 23.56 2.57 23.19
CA ALA A 238 23.53 1.12 23.03
C ALA A 238 22.47 0.70 22.01
N LEU A 239 22.81 -0.22 21.12
CA LEU A 239 21.90 -0.80 20.13
C LEU A 239 21.60 -2.26 20.48
N TYR A 240 20.33 -2.62 20.51
CA TYR A 240 19.86 -3.97 20.79
C TYR A 240 18.96 -4.48 19.67
N GLY A 241 18.89 -5.80 19.57
CA GLY A 241 17.90 -6.46 18.74
C GLY A 241 18.43 -6.89 17.37
N TYR A 242 17.83 -7.97 16.88
CA TYR A 242 18.28 -8.71 15.72
C TYR A 242 18.15 -7.93 14.41
N ASP A 243 17.25 -6.95 14.37
CA ASP A 243 16.93 -6.14 13.19
C ASP A 243 17.92 -4.97 12.96
N ALA A 244 18.83 -4.69 13.90
CA ALA A 244 19.80 -3.60 13.77
C ALA A 244 20.87 -3.85 12.69
N LYS A 245 21.16 -5.11 12.37
CA LYS A 245 22.22 -5.53 11.43
C LYS A 245 21.65 -5.97 10.09
N ALA A 246 22.46 -5.87 9.04
CA ALA A 246 22.17 -6.54 7.77
C ALA A 246 22.10 -8.06 7.95
N PRO A 247 21.38 -8.79 7.08
CA PRO A 247 21.49 -10.24 7.01
C PRO A 247 22.94 -10.69 6.79
N ASP A 248 23.30 -11.85 7.37
CA ASP A 248 24.67 -12.35 7.33
C ASP A 248 25.14 -12.78 5.93
N TYR A 249 24.24 -12.81 4.95
CA TYR A 249 24.55 -13.15 3.55
C TYR A 249 23.72 -12.31 2.57
N ASN A 250 24.38 -11.85 1.50
CA ASN A 250 23.77 -11.28 0.31
C ASN A 250 24.49 -11.87 -0.92
N ALA A 251 24.11 -13.08 -1.31
CA ALA A 251 24.79 -13.84 -2.35
C ALA A 251 23.81 -14.38 -3.39
N PRO A 252 24.10 -14.26 -4.70
CA PRO A 252 23.23 -14.74 -5.76
C PRO A 252 23.01 -16.26 -5.66
N SER A 253 21.74 -16.65 -5.75
CA SER A 253 21.33 -18.05 -5.84
C SER A 253 20.38 -18.24 -7.01
N PRO A 254 20.53 -19.32 -7.81
CA PRO A 254 19.62 -19.61 -8.91
C PRO A 254 18.18 -19.88 -8.44
N GLY A 255 17.20 -19.57 -9.30
CA GLY A 255 15.79 -19.88 -9.08
C GLY A 255 15.14 -19.06 -7.96
N LEU A 256 13.99 -19.54 -7.48
CA LEU A 256 13.30 -18.99 -6.31
C LEU A 256 14.13 -19.30 -5.05
N SER A 257 14.88 -18.32 -4.59
CA SER A 257 15.82 -18.42 -3.48
C SER A 257 15.65 -17.24 -2.53
N PRO A 258 16.09 -17.34 -1.25
CA PRO A 258 15.98 -16.23 -0.32
C PRO A 258 16.55 -14.91 -0.87
N TRP A 259 17.59 -14.99 -1.69
CA TRP A 259 18.21 -13.84 -2.34
C TRP A 259 17.32 -13.17 -3.39
N SER A 260 16.64 -13.96 -4.22
CA SER A 260 15.83 -13.47 -5.34
C SER A 260 14.44 -12.98 -4.94
N ILE A 261 13.94 -13.38 -3.76
CA ILE A 261 12.60 -13.02 -3.26
C ILE A 261 12.64 -12.34 -1.89
N SER A 262 13.78 -11.74 -1.51
CA SER A 262 13.94 -10.89 -0.32
C SER A 262 13.59 -11.57 1.01
N LEU A 263 14.00 -12.83 1.17
CA LEU A 263 13.80 -13.62 2.40
C LEU A 263 15.11 -13.92 3.13
N GLN A 264 16.18 -13.15 2.88
CA GLN A 264 17.47 -13.35 3.55
C GLN A 264 17.36 -13.23 5.09
N SER A 265 16.43 -12.39 5.57
CA SER A 265 16.23 -12.09 6.98
C SER A 265 15.35 -13.11 7.72
N THR A 266 14.72 -14.06 7.02
CA THR A 266 13.77 -15.02 7.63
C THR A 266 13.81 -16.40 6.96
N ASP A 267 12.91 -17.31 7.37
CA ASP A 267 12.73 -18.60 6.71
C ASP A 267 12.03 -18.44 5.35
N ALA A 268 12.63 -19.02 4.31
CA ALA A 268 12.06 -19.05 2.97
C ALA A 268 11.21 -20.29 2.70
N ALA A 269 11.30 -21.34 3.54
CA ALA A 269 10.57 -22.58 3.28
C ALA A 269 9.05 -22.37 3.34
N SER A 270 8.54 -21.61 4.30
CA SER A 270 7.10 -21.33 4.42
C SER A 270 6.54 -20.52 3.24
N PRO A 271 7.11 -19.37 2.85
CA PRO A 271 6.67 -18.65 1.66
C PRO A 271 6.78 -19.48 0.37
N ILE A 272 7.91 -20.17 0.15
CA ILE A 272 8.10 -21.00 -1.05
C ILE A 272 7.05 -22.11 -1.13
N CYS A 273 6.63 -22.67 0.00
CA CYS A 273 5.53 -23.64 0.05
C CYS A 273 4.21 -23.06 -0.47
N GLY A 274 3.89 -21.82 -0.07
CA GLY A 274 2.74 -21.05 -0.56
C GLY A 274 2.82 -20.68 -2.05
N PHE A 275 4.01 -20.34 -2.55
CA PHE A 275 4.25 -20.07 -3.97
C PHE A 275 3.85 -21.23 -4.89
N TYR A 276 4.13 -22.47 -4.47
CA TYR A 276 3.82 -23.66 -5.25
C TYR A 276 2.40 -24.20 -5.04
N GLY A 277 1.58 -23.54 -4.21
CA GLY A 277 0.23 -24.03 -3.88
C GLY A 277 0.26 -25.44 -3.29
N LEU A 278 1.23 -25.72 -2.41
CA LEU A 278 1.23 -26.98 -1.66
C LEU A 278 0.11 -26.95 -0.60
N VAL A 279 -0.36 -28.13 -0.18
CA VAL A 279 -1.41 -28.23 0.85
C VAL A 279 -0.90 -27.57 2.13
N ALA A 280 -1.64 -26.60 2.67
CA ALA A 280 -1.19 -25.76 3.79
C ALA A 280 -0.74 -26.54 5.04
N SER A 281 -1.27 -27.75 5.29
CA SER A 281 -0.84 -28.62 6.38
C SER A 281 0.57 -29.21 6.21
N ALA A 282 1.16 -29.07 5.01
CA ALA A 282 2.52 -29.49 4.70
C ALA A 282 3.54 -28.31 4.77
N CYS A 283 3.08 -27.07 4.91
CA CYS A 283 3.94 -25.90 5.00
C CYS A 283 4.38 -25.64 6.46
N PRO A 284 5.64 -25.25 6.69
CA PRO A 284 6.06 -24.81 8.02
C PRO A 284 5.33 -23.52 8.44
N PRO A 285 5.25 -23.23 9.75
CA PRO A 285 4.76 -21.93 10.21
C PRO A 285 5.72 -20.83 9.76
N PHE A 286 5.18 -19.67 9.39
CA PHE A 286 5.97 -18.48 9.08
C PHE A 286 6.05 -17.59 10.33
N PRO A 287 7.26 -17.26 10.82
CA PRO A 287 7.40 -16.38 11.97
C PRO A 287 6.94 -14.96 11.63
N ILE A 288 6.33 -14.27 12.61
CA ILE A 288 5.95 -12.86 12.46
C ILE A 288 7.20 -11.98 12.35
N ASN A 289 8.28 -12.36 13.04
CA ASN A 289 9.57 -11.69 12.96
C ASN A 289 10.52 -12.34 11.93
N ALA A 290 11.50 -11.56 11.48
CA ALA A 290 12.63 -11.95 10.66
C ALA A 290 13.92 -11.88 11.50
N PRO A 291 14.30 -12.96 12.20
CA PRO A 291 15.36 -12.93 13.21
C PRO A 291 16.79 -12.84 12.66
N ASN A 292 16.99 -12.98 11.34
CA ASN A 292 18.34 -13.04 10.75
C ASN A 292 18.89 -11.69 10.33
N GLY A 293 18.21 -10.58 10.63
CA GLY A 293 18.66 -9.23 10.29
C GLY A 293 17.52 -8.32 9.88
N SER A 294 17.89 -7.13 9.42
CA SER A 294 16.95 -6.11 9.00
C SER A 294 16.16 -6.48 7.76
N ILE A 295 14.93 -5.98 7.64
CA ILE A 295 14.11 -6.10 6.43
C ILE A 295 14.04 -4.75 5.72
N TRP A 296 14.25 -4.74 4.40
CA TRP A 296 14.14 -3.56 3.55
C TRP A 296 12.93 -3.60 2.61
N VAL A 297 12.39 -4.79 2.40
CA VAL A 297 11.21 -5.09 1.58
C VAL A 297 10.56 -6.39 2.10
N GLY A 298 9.29 -6.61 1.79
CA GLY A 298 8.61 -7.88 2.09
C GLY A 298 9.10 -9.02 1.21
N GLY A 299 8.68 -10.25 1.53
CA GLY A 299 9.07 -11.44 0.81
C GLY A 299 8.20 -11.71 -0.42
N GLY A 300 8.78 -12.32 -1.46
CA GLY A 300 8.06 -12.82 -2.63
C GLY A 300 8.40 -12.12 -3.94
N SER A 301 7.47 -12.13 -4.90
CA SER A 301 7.69 -11.61 -6.26
C SER A 301 7.79 -10.08 -6.33
N GLY A 302 7.29 -9.38 -5.31
CA GLY A 302 7.52 -7.95 -5.11
C GLY A 302 8.84 -7.62 -4.41
N GLY A 303 9.59 -8.64 -3.99
CA GLY A 303 10.92 -8.47 -3.41
C GLY A 303 11.94 -8.04 -4.45
N ASN A 304 13.00 -7.38 -3.97
CA ASN A 304 14.16 -7.02 -4.75
C ASN A 304 15.47 -7.28 -3.96
N THR A 305 16.57 -7.44 -4.71
CA THR A 305 17.91 -7.46 -4.13
C THR A 305 18.52 -6.07 -4.27
N PRO A 306 18.83 -5.38 -3.16
CA PRO A 306 19.39 -4.05 -3.25
C PRO A 306 20.88 -4.12 -3.62
N THR A 307 21.39 -3.06 -4.25
CA THR A 307 22.81 -2.96 -4.66
C THR A 307 23.75 -3.09 -3.46
N TYR A 308 23.34 -2.47 -2.35
CA TYR A 308 23.91 -2.59 -1.02
C TYR A 308 22.75 -2.49 -0.03
N PHE A 309 22.99 -2.82 1.23
CA PHE A 309 22.03 -2.50 2.29
C PHE A 309 22.81 -1.85 3.42
N TYR A 310 22.44 -0.60 3.75
CA TYR A 310 23.08 0.18 4.80
C TYR A 310 22.24 0.07 6.07
N SER A 311 22.61 -0.86 6.95
CA SER A 311 21.82 -1.20 8.13
C SER A 311 21.87 -0.09 9.19
N PRO A 312 20.91 -0.07 10.14
CA PRO A 312 20.97 0.82 11.29
C PRO A 312 22.31 0.77 12.02
N PHE A 313 22.83 -0.43 12.32
CA PHE A 313 24.14 -0.58 12.96
C PHE A 313 25.28 0.07 12.20
N GLN A 314 25.33 -0.06 10.87
CA GLN A 314 26.37 0.57 10.06
C GLN A 314 26.27 2.09 10.12
N ALA A 315 25.06 2.64 10.00
CA ALA A 315 24.83 4.08 10.08
C ALA A 315 25.18 4.68 11.46
N PHE A 316 24.79 4.01 12.55
CA PHE A 316 25.19 4.41 13.90
C PHE A 316 26.70 4.28 14.14
N SER A 317 27.34 3.25 13.58
CA SER A 317 28.80 3.08 13.67
C SER A 317 29.55 4.21 12.98
N GLU A 318 29.07 4.62 11.80
CA GLU A 318 29.61 5.76 11.06
C GLU A 318 29.37 7.08 11.81
N ARG A 319 28.17 7.31 12.34
CA ARG A 319 27.87 8.51 13.13
C ARG A 319 28.75 8.58 14.38
N ALA A 320 28.89 7.46 15.12
CA ALA A 320 29.75 7.35 16.28
C ALA A 320 31.23 7.60 15.96
N PHE A 321 31.69 7.19 14.77
CA PHE A 321 33.04 7.52 14.29
C PHE A 321 33.22 9.03 14.06
N GLN A 322 32.17 9.72 13.58
CA GLN A 322 32.20 11.15 13.28
C GLN A 322 32.16 12.03 14.54
N ASP A 323 31.32 11.70 15.52
CA ASP A 323 31.11 12.53 16.72
C ASP A 323 31.85 12.02 17.98
N GLY A 324 32.44 10.83 17.93
CA GLY A 324 33.16 10.24 19.05
C GLY A 324 32.25 9.62 20.11
N THR A 325 30.98 9.36 19.79
CA THR A 325 30.03 8.63 20.66
C THR A 325 30.54 7.22 20.95
N GLN A 326 30.49 6.79 22.22
CA GLN A 326 30.69 5.38 22.54
C GLN A 326 29.49 4.57 22.05
N LEU A 327 29.70 3.69 21.08
CA LEU A 327 28.68 2.76 20.60
C LEU A 327 28.85 1.39 21.26
N LEU A 328 27.77 0.90 21.87
CA LEU A 328 27.65 -0.43 22.46
C LEU A 328 26.57 -1.20 21.70
N TRP A 329 26.69 -2.53 21.59
CA TRP A 329 25.64 -3.32 20.94
C TRP A 329 25.55 -4.76 21.42
N ASP A 330 24.35 -5.32 21.37
CA ASP A 330 24.06 -6.74 21.56
C ASP A 330 22.85 -7.15 20.70
N PHE A 331 23.10 -7.92 19.64
CA PHE A 331 22.08 -8.36 18.69
C PHE A 331 21.60 -9.79 18.92
N GLU A 332 22.17 -10.50 19.90
CA GLU A 332 21.94 -11.94 20.10
C GLU A 332 21.19 -12.21 21.41
N ASN A 333 21.42 -11.42 22.45
CA ASN A 333 20.96 -11.74 23.80
C ASN A 333 19.62 -11.07 24.17
N VAL A 334 18.54 -11.71 23.72
CA VAL A 334 17.16 -11.22 23.91
C VAL A 334 16.59 -11.37 25.33
N ASN A 335 17.21 -12.21 26.17
CA ASN A 335 16.76 -12.48 27.55
C ASN A 335 17.68 -11.83 28.60
N ALA A 336 18.53 -10.90 28.19
CA ALA A 336 19.57 -10.39 29.05
C ALA A 336 19.02 -9.37 30.05
N THR A 337 19.00 -9.76 31.33
CA THR A 337 18.54 -8.91 32.44
C THR A 337 19.63 -8.01 33.03
N SER A 338 20.83 -8.00 32.44
CA SER A 338 21.96 -7.15 32.85
C SER A 338 22.94 -6.89 31.70
N THR A 339 22.47 -6.23 30.64
CA THR A 339 23.30 -5.87 29.46
C THR A 339 23.45 -4.37 29.24
N VAL A 340 22.58 -3.55 29.84
CA VAL A 340 22.64 -2.11 29.66
C VAL A 340 23.78 -1.51 30.47
N TYR A 341 24.74 -0.91 29.76
CA TYR A 341 25.79 -0.13 30.38
C TYR A 341 25.19 1.10 31.08
N GLY A 342 25.44 1.26 32.38
CA GLY A 342 24.74 2.26 33.20
C GLY A 342 24.96 3.74 32.84
N ASN A 343 25.93 4.07 31.98
CA ASN A 343 26.11 5.44 31.47
C ASN A 343 25.53 5.64 30.05
N THR A 344 24.77 4.68 29.54
CA THR A 344 24.10 4.81 28.24
C THR A 344 23.04 5.91 28.33
N GLU A 345 23.09 6.88 27.40
CA GLU A 345 22.16 8.02 27.37
C GLU A 345 20.91 7.72 26.52
N ALA A 346 21.01 6.78 25.56
CA ALA A 346 19.89 6.26 24.79
C ALA A 346 20.11 4.78 24.41
N CYS A 347 19.08 3.95 24.57
CA CYS A 347 19.09 2.56 24.12
C CYS A 347 18.14 2.39 22.93
N PHE A 348 18.66 2.02 21.78
CA PHE A 348 17.83 1.66 20.64
C PHE A 348 17.52 0.18 20.67
N VAL A 349 16.27 -0.18 20.42
CA VAL A 349 15.82 -1.57 20.26
C VAL A 349 15.22 -1.72 18.87
N PHE A 350 15.86 -2.55 18.06
CA PHE A 350 15.47 -2.84 16.68
C PHE A 350 14.76 -4.19 16.61
N ILE A 351 13.52 -4.17 16.13
CA ILE A 351 12.67 -5.34 15.91
C ILE A 351 12.01 -5.23 14.54
N ASN A 352 11.45 -6.32 14.03
CA ASN A 352 10.71 -6.26 12.78
C ASN A 352 9.47 -7.15 12.75
N ALA A 353 8.61 -6.88 11.78
CA ALA A 353 7.43 -7.67 11.46
C ALA A 353 7.41 -7.96 9.95
N MET A 354 7.67 -9.21 9.58
CA MET A 354 7.82 -9.65 8.20
C MET A 354 6.49 -10.15 7.62
N ALA A 355 6.26 -9.84 6.34
CA ALA A 355 5.18 -10.40 5.54
C ALA A 355 5.75 -10.89 4.21
N SER A 356 5.10 -11.88 3.60
CA SER A 356 5.56 -12.46 2.35
C SER A 356 4.40 -12.95 1.51
N GLU A 357 4.57 -12.86 0.19
CA GLU A 357 3.75 -13.60 -0.76
C GLU A 357 3.71 -15.10 -0.40
N GLY A 358 2.54 -15.71 -0.58
CA GLY A 358 2.25 -17.11 -0.35
C GLY A 358 1.80 -17.43 1.07
N ILE A 359 1.87 -16.48 2.02
CA ILE A 359 1.50 -16.73 3.42
C ILE A 359 1.06 -15.47 4.16
N ASP A 360 -0.12 -15.53 4.78
CA ASP A 360 -0.57 -14.49 5.71
C ASP A 360 0.09 -14.67 7.08
N ARG A 361 0.33 -13.56 7.78
CA ARG A 361 0.85 -13.58 9.15
C ARG A 361 -0.16 -14.22 10.10
N SER A 362 0.35 -14.94 11.10
CA SER A 362 -0.48 -15.55 12.14
C SER A 362 -1.02 -14.56 13.18
N GLY A 363 -0.52 -13.32 13.16
CA GLY A 363 -0.86 -12.25 14.10
C GLY A 363 -0.07 -10.97 13.77
N LEU A 364 -0.30 -9.95 14.59
CA LEU A 364 0.28 -8.61 14.52
C LEU A 364 1.17 -8.28 15.74
N HIS A 365 1.13 -9.10 16.80
CA HIS A 365 2.07 -9.07 17.93
C HIS A 365 3.14 -10.16 17.82
N ASP A 366 4.36 -9.85 18.28
CA ASP A 366 5.43 -10.83 18.45
C ASP A 366 5.94 -10.81 19.90
N ILE A 367 5.56 -11.83 20.67
CA ILE A 367 5.91 -11.96 22.11
C ILE A 367 7.43 -11.91 22.32
N PHE A 368 8.20 -12.43 21.37
CA PHE A 368 9.66 -12.41 21.44
C PHE A 368 10.21 -10.99 21.37
N SER A 369 9.82 -10.22 20.36
CA SER A 369 10.18 -8.81 20.20
C SER A 369 9.66 -7.94 21.35
N ASP A 370 8.42 -8.17 21.79
CA ASP A 370 7.82 -7.44 22.91
C ASP A 370 8.61 -7.65 24.22
N SER A 371 9.05 -8.89 24.46
CA SER A 371 9.87 -9.23 25.62
C SER A 371 11.26 -8.57 25.56
N LEU A 372 11.89 -8.56 24.37
CA LEU A 372 13.16 -7.87 24.17
C LEU A 372 13.04 -6.38 24.49
N VAL A 373 12.02 -5.69 23.98
CA VAL A 373 11.81 -4.26 24.24
C VAL A 373 11.63 -4.01 25.73
N ASN A 374 10.75 -4.76 26.40
CA ASN A 374 10.50 -4.59 27.83
C ASN A 374 11.75 -4.88 28.68
N ASN A 375 12.49 -5.95 28.39
CA ASN A 375 13.73 -6.30 29.11
C ASN A 375 14.79 -5.19 29.06
N ILE A 376 14.93 -4.52 27.91
CA ILE A 376 15.85 -3.38 27.77
C ILE A 376 15.29 -2.14 28.46
N ALA A 377 13.99 -1.86 28.29
CA ALA A 377 13.33 -0.72 28.92
C ALA A 377 13.34 -0.79 30.45
N ASP A 378 13.31 -1.97 31.05
CA ASP A 378 13.47 -2.16 32.51
C ASP A 378 14.85 -1.69 33.04
N GLN A 379 15.86 -1.59 32.16
CA GLN A 379 17.24 -1.28 32.53
C GLN A 379 17.74 0.05 31.95
N CYS A 380 17.04 0.61 30.95
CA CYS A 380 17.42 1.84 30.26
C CYS A 380 16.27 2.84 30.28
N SER A 381 16.46 4.00 30.92
CA SER A 381 15.39 5.00 31.09
C SER A 381 15.02 5.79 29.82
N ASN A 382 15.82 5.65 28.76
CA ASN A 382 15.61 6.31 27.47
C ASN A 382 15.70 5.26 26.36
N THR A 383 14.66 4.42 26.26
CA THR A 383 14.56 3.38 25.24
C THR A 383 13.79 3.88 24.03
N ILE A 384 14.42 3.79 22.87
CA ILE A 384 13.90 4.19 21.57
C ILE A 384 13.67 2.93 20.75
N VAL A 385 12.44 2.65 20.36
CA VAL A 385 12.08 1.44 19.60
C VAL A 385 11.98 1.80 18.12
N VAL A 386 12.64 1.02 17.28
CA VAL A 386 12.52 1.12 15.82
C VAL A 386 11.98 -0.22 15.31
N VAL A 387 10.88 -0.15 14.57
CA VAL A 387 10.20 -1.32 14.01
C VAL A 387 10.26 -1.25 12.49
N HIS A 388 10.99 -2.15 11.83
CA HIS A 388 10.83 -2.35 10.40
C HIS A 388 9.65 -3.29 10.16
N ASN A 389 8.58 -2.81 9.53
CA ASN A 389 7.31 -3.54 9.50
C ASN A 389 6.72 -3.59 8.09
N ALA A 390 6.55 -4.81 7.57
CA ALA A 390 5.78 -5.08 6.36
C ALA A 390 4.28 -5.10 6.70
N GLY A 391 3.69 -3.91 6.80
CA GLY A 391 2.30 -3.71 7.22
C GLY A 391 2.15 -3.52 8.73
N ILE A 392 0.92 -3.64 9.24
CA ILE A 392 0.58 -3.31 10.64
C ILE A 392 1.45 -4.10 11.63
N ALA A 393 2.04 -3.41 12.61
CA ALA A 393 2.69 -4.00 13.78
C ALA A 393 2.15 -3.32 15.04
N LEU A 394 1.74 -4.11 16.03
CA LEU A 394 1.18 -3.56 17.26
C LEU A 394 2.30 -3.26 18.27
N VAL A 395 2.15 -2.16 19.01
CA VAL A 395 3.17 -1.65 19.95
C VAL A 395 2.70 -1.60 21.40
N ASP A 396 1.43 -1.97 21.66
CA ASP A 396 0.78 -1.79 22.97
C ASP A 396 1.45 -2.56 24.11
N ALA A 397 2.17 -3.64 23.81
CA ALA A 397 2.88 -4.44 24.80
C ALA A 397 4.01 -3.68 25.53
N TYR A 398 4.51 -2.60 24.95
CA TYR A 398 5.58 -1.77 25.52
C TYR A 398 5.33 -0.27 25.38
N TYR A 399 4.27 0.16 24.67
CA TYR A 399 3.96 1.57 24.46
C TYR A 399 3.83 2.33 25.79
N ASP A 400 3.13 1.80 26.79
CA ASP A 400 2.92 2.50 28.06
C ASP A 400 4.07 2.31 29.07
N HIS A 401 5.14 1.61 28.67
CA HIS A 401 6.33 1.47 29.51
C HIS A 401 6.99 2.86 29.72
N PRO A 402 7.24 3.30 30.97
CA PRO A 402 7.66 4.68 31.27
C PRO A 402 9.02 5.04 30.66
N ASN A 403 9.87 4.03 30.45
CA ASN A 403 11.19 4.20 29.87
C ASN A 403 11.24 4.05 28.35
N VAL A 404 10.14 3.65 27.68
CA VAL A 404 10.05 3.69 26.22
C VAL A 404 9.71 5.12 25.83
N THR A 405 10.70 5.88 25.40
CA THR A 405 10.58 7.32 25.22
C THR A 405 10.24 7.72 23.78
N ALA A 406 10.62 6.90 22.80
CA ALA A 406 10.24 7.10 21.41
C ALA A 406 9.99 5.77 20.69
N ILE A 407 9.11 5.80 19.69
CA ILE A 407 8.78 4.66 18.82
C ILE A 407 8.70 5.19 17.39
N ILE A 408 9.43 4.53 16.48
CA ILE A 408 9.42 4.79 15.05
C ILE A 408 8.99 3.52 14.32
N LEU A 409 7.96 3.64 13.48
CA LEU A 409 7.57 2.60 12.53
C LEU A 409 8.28 2.93 11.19
N ALA A 410 9.35 2.20 10.91
CA ALA A 410 10.27 2.43 9.80
C ALA A 410 9.80 1.83 8.47
N GLN A 411 8.68 1.09 8.48
CA GLN A 411 8.13 0.46 7.28
C GLN A 411 9.17 -0.44 6.58
N LEU A 412 9.31 -0.30 5.26
CA LEU A 412 10.23 -1.02 4.39
C LEU A 412 11.10 -0.01 3.61
N PRO A 413 12.18 0.52 4.21
CA PRO A 413 12.87 1.73 3.74
C PRO A 413 13.92 1.47 2.64
N GLY A 414 13.93 0.28 2.03
CA GLY A 414 14.89 -0.02 0.96
C GLY A 414 16.36 -0.02 1.42
N GLN A 415 17.26 0.31 0.49
CA GLN A 415 18.71 0.14 0.66
C GLN A 415 19.36 1.10 1.67
N ASP A 416 18.77 2.27 1.91
CA ASP A 416 19.33 3.35 2.74
C ASP A 416 18.69 3.44 4.15
N SER A 417 18.08 2.34 4.61
CA SER A 417 17.42 2.18 5.93
C SER A 417 18.12 2.93 7.08
N GLY A 418 19.38 2.58 7.36
CA GLY A 418 20.13 3.13 8.49
C GLY A 418 20.46 4.61 8.32
N ARG A 419 20.72 5.07 7.09
CA ARG A 419 21.03 6.49 6.82
C ARG A 419 19.81 7.35 7.09
N ALA A 420 18.66 6.96 6.53
CA ALA A 420 17.40 7.64 6.75
C ALA A 420 17.06 7.74 8.25
N LEU A 421 17.23 6.64 8.98
CA LEU A 421 17.00 6.62 10.42
C LEU A 421 17.93 7.58 11.18
N VAL A 422 19.23 7.56 10.88
CA VAL A 422 20.22 8.43 11.56
C VAL A 422 19.92 9.90 11.29
N ASP A 423 19.60 10.28 10.06
CA ASP A 423 19.25 11.66 9.70
C ASP A 423 18.03 12.15 10.51
N ILE A 424 17.03 11.26 10.71
CA ILE A 424 15.85 11.57 11.53
C ILE A 424 16.22 11.69 13.02
N VAL A 425 16.82 10.65 13.62
CA VAL A 425 16.99 10.60 15.07
C VAL A 425 18.01 11.61 15.59
N TYR A 426 18.93 12.09 14.76
CA TYR A 426 19.83 13.19 15.09
C TYR A 426 19.27 14.58 14.72
N GLY A 427 18.09 14.65 14.11
CA GLY A 427 17.43 15.90 13.78
C GLY A 427 18.06 16.65 12.60
N GLU A 428 18.80 15.96 11.73
CA GLU A 428 19.25 16.51 10.45
C GLU A 428 18.03 16.80 9.55
N ILE A 429 16.98 15.98 9.71
CA ILE A 429 15.68 16.17 9.09
C ILE A 429 14.56 15.82 10.06
N SER A 430 13.48 16.60 10.05
CA SER A 430 12.28 16.26 10.82
C SER A 430 11.56 15.08 10.18
N PRO A 431 11.06 14.11 10.97
CA PRO A 431 10.19 13.07 10.44
C PRO A 431 8.90 13.72 9.89
N SER A 432 8.42 13.21 8.76
CA SER A 432 7.23 13.72 8.08
C SER A 432 6.30 12.62 7.56
N GLY A 433 6.64 11.35 7.79
CA GLY A 433 5.80 10.22 7.44
C GLY A 433 4.53 10.18 8.29
N LYS A 434 3.44 9.70 7.71
CA LYS A 434 2.16 9.42 8.39
C LYS A 434 1.67 8.04 7.99
N LEU A 435 0.97 7.36 8.91
CA LEU A 435 0.47 6.00 8.70
C LEU A 435 -0.55 5.93 7.57
N THR A 436 -0.40 4.93 6.69
CA THR A 436 -1.35 4.61 5.60
C THR A 436 -2.33 3.49 5.97
N TYR A 437 -2.43 3.20 7.26
CA TYR A 437 -3.28 2.18 7.87
C TYR A 437 -3.52 2.53 9.35
N THR A 438 -4.54 1.94 9.95
CA THR A 438 -4.82 2.09 11.38
C THR A 438 -3.98 1.11 12.21
N VAL A 439 -3.45 1.55 13.36
CA VAL A 439 -2.78 0.67 14.34
C VAL A 439 -3.67 0.55 15.59
N ALA A 440 -4.22 -0.65 15.80
CA ALA A 440 -5.06 -0.96 16.95
C ALA A 440 -4.32 -0.98 18.29
N LYS A 441 -5.07 -1.00 19.39
CA LYS A 441 -4.52 -1.34 20.72
C LYS A 441 -4.46 -2.85 20.92
N ASN A 442 -5.49 -3.56 20.44
CA ASN A 442 -5.55 -5.02 20.47
C ASN A 442 -5.87 -5.56 19.08
N GLU A 443 -5.34 -6.73 18.73
CA GLU A 443 -5.64 -7.41 17.46
C GLU A 443 -7.14 -7.62 17.24
N SER A 444 -7.88 -7.92 18.31
CA SER A 444 -9.33 -8.16 18.22
C SER A 444 -10.12 -6.96 17.71
N ASP A 445 -9.56 -5.75 17.76
CA ASP A 445 -10.21 -4.52 17.30
C ASP A 445 -10.39 -4.50 15.77
N TYR A 446 -9.60 -5.27 15.02
CA TYR A 446 -9.81 -5.47 13.58
C TYR A 446 -10.99 -6.40 13.27
N GLY A 447 -11.52 -7.12 14.27
CA GLY A 447 -12.69 -7.99 14.09
C GLY A 447 -12.46 -9.10 13.06
N ALA A 448 -13.42 -9.28 12.15
CA ALA A 448 -13.41 -10.39 11.19
C ALA A 448 -12.26 -10.30 10.17
N ILE A 449 -11.77 -9.09 9.85
CA ILE A 449 -10.69 -8.87 8.87
C ILE A 449 -9.28 -9.06 9.46
N LEU A 450 -9.15 -9.42 10.74
CA LEU A 450 -7.85 -9.67 11.37
C LEU A 450 -7.10 -10.85 10.74
N SER A 451 -7.84 -11.91 10.41
CA SER A 451 -7.28 -13.20 10.00
C SER A 451 -7.84 -13.60 8.65
N PRO A 452 -7.04 -14.28 7.79
CA PRO A 452 -7.54 -14.76 6.52
C PRO A 452 -8.66 -15.77 6.75
N TYR A 453 -9.62 -15.79 5.83
CA TYR A 453 -10.62 -16.84 5.78
C TYR A 453 -9.95 -18.21 5.60
N ARG A 454 -10.41 -19.18 6.40
CA ARG A 454 -9.99 -20.58 6.30
C ARG A 454 -11.22 -21.45 6.10
N PRO A 455 -11.25 -22.30 5.05
CA PRO A 455 -12.42 -23.09 4.73
C PRO A 455 -12.77 -24.08 5.84
N SER A 456 -14.06 -24.24 6.05
CA SER A 456 -14.66 -25.26 6.90
C SER A 456 -14.75 -26.60 6.18
N ALA A 457 -15.27 -27.63 6.86
CA ALA A 457 -15.54 -28.92 6.22
C ALA A 457 -16.64 -28.83 5.14
N GLN A 458 -17.50 -27.81 5.21
CA GLN A 458 -18.66 -27.63 4.33
C GLN A 458 -18.26 -27.06 2.96
N ASP A 459 -17.23 -26.23 2.91
CA ASP A 459 -16.78 -25.51 1.72
C ASP A 459 -15.31 -25.78 1.37
N ALA A 460 -14.69 -26.80 1.98
CA ALA A 460 -13.30 -27.20 1.74
C ALA A 460 -12.87 -27.24 0.26
N ILE A 461 -13.75 -27.71 -0.64
CA ILE A 461 -13.45 -27.81 -2.07
C ILE A 461 -13.60 -26.45 -2.80
N TYR A 462 -14.51 -25.61 -2.32
CA TYR A 462 -14.82 -24.30 -2.91
C TYR A 462 -14.90 -23.27 -1.78
N PRO A 463 -13.75 -22.80 -1.25
CA PRO A 463 -13.75 -21.85 -0.13
C PRO A 463 -14.54 -20.58 -0.47
N GLN A 464 -15.28 -20.05 0.50
CA GLN A 464 -16.11 -18.84 0.37
C GLN A 464 -15.69 -17.78 1.39
N ASP A 465 -15.13 -16.68 0.90
CA ASP A 465 -14.71 -15.53 1.70
C ASP A 465 -15.69 -14.37 1.47
N ASP A 466 -16.65 -14.22 2.37
CA ASP A 466 -17.77 -13.28 2.23
C ASP A 466 -17.43 -11.93 2.89
N PHE A 467 -17.31 -10.88 2.07
CA PHE A 467 -16.97 -9.51 2.51
C PHE A 467 -18.20 -8.79 3.06
N SER A 468 -18.72 -9.31 4.16
CA SER A 468 -19.91 -8.81 4.85
C SER A 468 -19.72 -7.43 5.49
N GLU A 469 -18.47 -7.01 5.70
CA GLU A 469 -18.07 -5.70 6.19
C GLU A 469 -18.25 -4.59 5.16
N GLY A 470 -18.41 -4.93 3.88
CA GLY A 470 -18.60 -3.98 2.79
C GLY A 470 -17.50 -2.94 2.72
N VAL A 471 -17.86 -1.65 2.75
CA VAL A 471 -16.90 -0.53 2.67
C VAL A 471 -16.20 -0.20 4.01
N TYR A 472 -16.53 -0.92 5.09
CA TYR A 472 -16.06 -0.63 6.45
C TYR A 472 -14.82 -1.46 6.80
N ILE A 473 -13.69 -1.14 6.16
CA ILE A 473 -12.36 -1.62 6.53
C ILE A 473 -11.52 -0.51 7.19
N ASP A 474 -10.44 -0.89 7.88
CA ASP A 474 -9.46 0.03 8.50
C ASP A 474 -10.14 1.17 9.30
N TYR A 475 -9.74 2.43 9.12
CA TYR A 475 -10.27 3.57 9.89
C TYR A 475 -11.79 3.73 9.76
N ARG A 476 -12.40 3.31 8.64
CA ARG A 476 -13.86 3.36 8.45
C ARG A 476 -14.55 2.38 9.41
N ALA A 477 -13.97 1.20 9.60
CA ALA A 477 -14.46 0.21 10.57
C ALA A 477 -14.32 0.72 12.01
N PHE A 478 -13.15 1.27 12.35
CA PHE A 478 -12.85 1.80 13.68
C PHE A 478 -13.77 2.98 14.02
N ASP A 479 -14.03 3.86 13.06
CA ASP A 479 -14.95 4.98 13.22
C ASP A 479 -16.39 4.48 13.39
N ALA A 480 -16.86 3.56 12.54
CA ALA A 480 -18.22 3.02 12.60
C ALA A 480 -18.52 2.30 13.93
N GLN A 481 -17.53 1.61 14.49
CA GLN A 481 -17.65 0.88 15.76
C GLN A 481 -17.26 1.73 16.97
N ASN A 482 -16.84 2.99 16.77
CA ASN A 482 -16.34 3.89 17.80
C ASN A 482 -15.21 3.25 18.64
N ILE A 483 -14.32 2.52 17.96
CA ILE A 483 -13.12 1.93 18.55
C ILE A 483 -12.01 2.98 18.53
N GLU A 484 -11.28 3.12 19.63
CA GLU A 484 -10.13 4.03 19.73
C GLU A 484 -8.83 3.29 19.38
N PRO A 485 -8.21 3.58 18.23
CA PRO A 485 -6.94 2.95 17.86
C PRO A 485 -5.80 3.41 18.77
N ARG A 486 -4.64 2.75 18.69
CA ARG A 486 -3.41 3.26 19.26
C ARG A 486 -2.91 4.45 18.45
N PHE A 487 -2.87 4.28 17.13
CA PHE A 487 -2.57 5.33 16.16
C PHE A 487 -3.59 5.25 15.03
N GLU A 488 -4.32 6.32 14.80
CA GLU A 488 -5.31 6.40 13.74
C GLU A 488 -4.66 6.49 12.34
N PHE A 489 -5.45 6.17 11.31
CA PHE A 489 -5.04 6.41 9.92
C PHE A 489 -4.61 7.86 9.70
N GLY A 490 -3.50 8.05 9.00
CA GLY A 490 -2.91 9.36 8.74
C GLY A 490 -2.23 9.98 9.96
N PHE A 491 -1.92 9.24 11.02
CA PHE A 491 -1.17 9.74 12.17
C PHE A 491 0.35 9.69 11.96
N GLY A 492 1.06 10.69 12.46
CA GLY A 492 2.53 10.75 12.51
C GLY A 492 2.99 12.05 13.15
N LEU A 493 3.97 11.97 14.04
CA LEU A 493 4.55 13.13 14.73
C LEU A 493 5.68 13.76 13.89
N THR A 494 5.90 15.04 14.11
CA THR A 494 7.07 15.78 13.62
C THR A 494 7.83 16.38 14.80
N TYR A 495 8.99 17.01 14.57
CA TYR A 495 9.69 17.78 15.61
C TYR A 495 9.15 19.21 15.80
N THR A 496 8.06 19.56 15.11
CA THR A 496 7.37 20.84 15.27
C THR A 496 5.86 20.63 15.44
N ASN A 497 5.13 21.73 15.58
CA ASN A 497 3.67 21.71 15.70
C ASN A 497 3.03 22.55 14.61
N PHE A 498 1.93 22.06 14.06
CA PHE A 498 1.16 22.76 13.05
C PHE A 498 -0.21 23.18 13.59
N THR A 499 -0.67 24.36 13.19
CA THR A 499 -2.04 24.81 13.44
C THR A 499 -2.78 25.03 12.13
N TYR A 500 -4.06 24.70 12.13
CA TYR A 500 -4.94 24.75 10.97
C TYR A 500 -5.96 25.87 11.17
N SER A 501 -6.21 26.66 10.13
CA SER A 501 -7.16 27.77 10.18
C SER A 501 -7.80 28.07 8.81
N ASN A 502 -8.76 29.00 8.80
CA ASN A 502 -9.29 29.61 7.57
C ASN A 502 -9.81 28.60 6.54
N LEU A 503 -10.68 27.66 6.97
CA LEU A 503 -11.36 26.74 6.07
C LEU A 503 -12.23 27.52 5.07
N ARG A 504 -11.98 27.30 3.78
CA ARG A 504 -12.74 27.91 2.68
C ARG A 504 -13.24 26.82 1.75
N ILE A 505 -14.52 26.87 1.38
CA ILE A 505 -15.16 25.93 0.48
C ILE A 505 -15.79 26.73 -0.65
N SER A 506 -15.42 26.42 -1.89
CA SER A 506 -15.93 27.10 -3.09
C SER A 506 -16.43 26.10 -4.13
N SER A 507 -17.66 26.28 -4.60
CA SER A 507 -18.22 25.52 -5.71
C SER A 507 -17.63 25.97 -7.04
N ASN A 508 -17.36 25.05 -7.94
CA ASN A 508 -17.11 25.32 -9.35
C ASN A 508 -18.44 25.55 -10.07
N SER A 509 -18.73 26.81 -10.45
CA SER A 509 -20.00 27.18 -11.09
C SER A 509 -20.22 26.57 -12.47
N SER A 510 -19.16 26.05 -13.10
CA SER A 510 -19.22 25.42 -14.42
C SER A 510 -19.48 23.91 -14.36
N ALA A 511 -19.44 23.30 -13.17
CA ALA A 511 -19.65 21.86 -13.01
C ALA A 511 -21.12 21.48 -13.13
N THR A 512 -21.41 20.43 -13.89
CA THR A 512 -22.77 19.87 -14.01
C THR A 512 -23.11 19.06 -12.76
N LEU A 513 -24.28 19.32 -12.16
CA LEU A 513 -24.78 18.65 -10.96
C LEU A 513 -25.99 17.74 -11.24
N SER A 514 -26.05 17.17 -12.45
CA SER A 514 -27.03 16.11 -12.76
C SER A 514 -26.96 14.99 -11.71
N GLN A 515 -28.05 14.24 -11.51
CA GLN A 515 -28.05 13.12 -10.55
C GLN A 515 -27.00 12.06 -10.93
N TYR A 516 -26.94 11.69 -12.21
CA TYR A 516 -26.02 10.71 -12.78
C TYR A 516 -25.06 11.36 -13.78
N PRO A 517 -23.87 10.78 -14.00
CA PRO A 517 -22.97 11.24 -15.06
C PRO A 517 -23.64 11.13 -16.43
N THR A 518 -23.40 12.12 -17.30
CA THR A 518 -24.02 12.20 -18.62
C THR A 518 -23.05 12.09 -19.78
N ASP A 519 -21.76 12.26 -19.51
CA ASP A 519 -20.74 12.31 -20.55
C ASP A 519 -20.30 10.89 -20.96
N GLY A 520 -19.55 10.78 -22.05
CA GLY A 520 -19.07 9.48 -22.54
C GLY A 520 -18.08 8.82 -21.58
N VAL A 521 -17.93 7.49 -21.69
CA VAL A 521 -16.87 6.76 -20.99
C VAL A 521 -15.53 7.05 -21.66
N ILE A 522 -14.55 7.40 -20.83
CA ILE A 522 -13.13 7.49 -21.14
C ILE A 522 -12.38 6.46 -20.27
N PRO A 523 -11.06 6.26 -20.46
CA PRO A 523 -10.28 5.50 -19.50
C PRO A 523 -10.49 6.03 -18.07
N GLY A 524 -10.95 5.15 -17.18
CA GLY A 524 -11.31 5.43 -15.79
C GLY A 524 -12.81 5.61 -15.51
N GLY A 525 -13.66 5.62 -16.54
CA GLY A 525 -15.12 5.75 -16.41
C GLY A 525 -15.69 6.96 -17.14
N HIS A 526 -16.93 7.36 -16.80
CA HIS A 526 -17.56 8.55 -17.37
C HIS A 526 -16.68 9.81 -17.19
N ALA A 527 -16.52 10.61 -18.24
CA ALA A 527 -15.58 11.74 -18.24
C ALA A 527 -15.89 12.79 -17.16
N ASP A 528 -17.17 13.09 -16.96
CA ASP A 528 -17.63 14.06 -15.97
C ASP A 528 -17.47 13.59 -14.51
N LEU A 529 -17.16 12.32 -14.26
CA LEU A 529 -16.76 11.85 -12.91
C LEU A 529 -15.46 12.49 -12.43
N TRP A 530 -14.60 12.90 -13.37
CA TRP A 530 -13.29 13.49 -13.10
C TRP A 530 -13.33 15.01 -12.97
N ASP A 531 -14.47 15.64 -13.28
CA ASP A 531 -14.65 17.08 -13.16
C ASP A 531 -14.55 17.55 -11.71
N VAL A 532 -13.76 18.59 -11.47
CA VAL A 532 -13.69 19.24 -10.15
C VAL A 532 -14.96 20.07 -9.92
N VAL A 533 -15.75 19.66 -8.93
CA VAL A 533 -17.03 20.28 -8.57
C VAL A 533 -16.88 21.27 -7.43
N TYR A 534 -15.99 20.99 -6.47
CA TYR A 534 -15.68 21.89 -5.36
C TYR A 534 -14.18 22.00 -5.17
N ASN A 535 -13.73 23.12 -4.61
CA ASN A 535 -12.39 23.27 -4.07
C ASN A 535 -12.51 23.59 -2.59
N VAL A 536 -11.71 22.91 -1.77
CA VAL A 536 -11.57 23.18 -0.35
C VAL A 536 -10.15 23.67 -0.09
N TYR A 537 -10.01 24.68 0.76
CA TYR A 537 -8.72 25.22 1.16
C TYR A 537 -8.63 25.37 2.66
N ALA A 538 -7.44 25.19 3.21
CA ALA A 538 -7.13 25.50 4.60
C ALA A 538 -5.73 26.11 4.71
N ASP A 539 -5.54 27.02 5.66
CA ASP A 539 -4.24 27.58 5.97
C ASP A 539 -3.57 26.74 7.07
N VAL A 540 -2.36 26.26 6.79
CA VAL A 540 -1.53 25.47 7.71
C VAL A 540 -0.33 26.32 8.11
N LYS A 541 -0.11 26.47 9.42
CA LYS A 541 1.00 27.25 9.96
C LYS A 541 1.93 26.39 10.80
N ASN A 542 3.23 26.45 10.53
CA ASN A 542 4.25 25.93 11.44
C ASN A 542 4.38 26.88 12.65
N THR A 543 4.06 26.36 13.83
CA THR A 543 4.01 27.11 15.10
C THR A 543 5.02 26.63 16.14
N GLY A 544 5.81 25.60 15.82
CA GLY A 544 6.85 25.10 16.71
C GLY A 544 8.22 25.70 16.40
N GLU A 545 9.26 24.90 16.59
CA GLU A 545 10.66 25.37 16.61
C GLU A 545 11.56 24.72 15.54
N ALA A 546 11.02 23.79 14.75
CA ALA A 546 11.76 23.07 13.72
C ALA A 546 11.09 23.20 12.34
N ILE A 547 11.89 23.13 11.28
CA ILE A 547 11.43 22.98 9.91
C ILE A 547 10.93 21.53 9.76
N ALA A 548 9.74 21.35 9.21
CA ALA A 548 9.20 20.02 8.91
C ALA A 548 8.17 20.10 7.79
N ALA A 549 7.97 18.99 7.09
CA ALA A 549 6.83 18.84 6.21
C ALA A 549 5.57 18.44 6.98
N GLU A 550 4.43 19.02 6.61
CA GLU A 550 3.11 18.62 7.10
C GLU A 550 2.28 18.03 5.97
N ILE A 551 1.62 16.91 6.26
CA ILE A 551 0.62 16.31 5.36
C ILE A 551 -0.77 16.70 5.86
N ALA A 552 -1.37 17.69 5.24
CA ALA A 552 -2.75 18.09 5.52
C ALA A 552 -3.72 17.13 4.82
N GLN A 553 -4.75 16.70 5.53
CA GLN A 553 -5.70 15.70 5.05
C GLN A 553 -7.12 16.25 5.05
N LEU A 554 -7.87 15.99 3.99
CA LEU A 554 -9.28 16.31 3.85
C LEU A 554 -10.11 15.04 3.86
N TYR A 555 -11.15 15.03 4.70
CA TYR A 555 -12.15 13.97 4.75
C TYR A 555 -13.56 14.51 4.47
N LEU A 556 -14.38 13.70 3.82
CA LEU A 556 -15.80 13.96 3.60
C LEU A 556 -16.69 12.98 4.36
N GLY A 557 -17.71 13.49 5.04
CA GLY A 557 -18.87 12.70 5.44
C GLY A 557 -20.00 12.90 4.43
N LEU A 558 -20.28 11.87 3.63
CA LEU A 558 -21.33 11.92 2.61
C LEU A 558 -22.73 11.83 3.27
N PRO A 559 -23.78 12.41 2.65
CA PRO A 559 -25.14 12.24 3.14
C PRO A 559 -25.65 10.80 2.97
N GLY A 560 -26.44 10.34 3.93
CA GLY A 560 -27.04 8.99 3.95
C GLY A 560 -26.75 8.23 5.25
N ASP A 561 -27.61 7.25 5.57
CA ASP A 561 -27.51 6.48 6.83
C ASP A 561 -26.56 5.27 6.74
N ASP A 562 -26.21 4.83 5.52
CA ASP A 562 -25.26 3.74 5.25
C ASP A 562 -24.00 4.27 4.55
N GLN A 563 -23.31 5.19 5.22
CA GLN A 563 -22.08 5.80 4.73
C GLN A 563 -21.03 5.82 5.85
N PRO A 564 -19.74 5.60 5.54
CA PRO A 564 -18.66 5.84 6.50
C PRO A 564 -18.74 7.25 7.09
N ILE A 565 -18.44 7.37 8.39
CA ILE A 565 -18.49 8.65 9.11
C ILE A 565 -17.69 9.74 8.39
N ARG A 566 -16.54 9.35 7.85
CA ARG A 566 -15.65 10.20 7.07
C ARG A 566 -14.85 9.33 6.09
N GLN A 567 -14.48 9.89 4.95
CA GLN A 567 -13.69 9.23 3.91
C GLN A 567 -12.62 10.20 3.39
N LEU A 568 -11.37 9.76 3.26
CA LEU A 568 -10.30 10.59 2.70
C LEU A 568 -10.66 10.99 1.26
N ARG A 569 -10.51 12.28 0.92
CA ARG A 569 -10.77 12.84 -0.41
C ARG A 569 -9.77 13.93 -0.81
N GLY A 570 -8.68 14.07 -0.07
CA GLY A 570 -7.60 14.98 -0.42
C GLY A 570 -6.47 14.89 0.59
N PHE A 571 -5.26 15.06 0.10
CA PHE A 571 -4.07 15.27 0.92
C PHE A 571 -3.09 16.18 0.17
N ASP A 572 -2.30 16.95 0.91
CA ASP A 572 -1.25 17.80 0.35
C ASP A 572 -0.08 17.83 1.34
N LYS A 573 1.15 17.76 0.84
CA LYS A 573 2.38 17.71 1.63
C LYS A 573 3.27 18.89 1.25
N GLN A 574 3.61 19.72 2.23
CA GLN A 574 4.50 20.87 2.02
C GLN A 574 5.51 20.97 3.15
N TRP A 575 6.74 21.36 2.82
CA TRP A 575 7.76 21.78 3.78
C TRP A 575 7.49 23.21 4.26
N LEU A 576 7.49 23.43 5.57
CA LEU A 576 7.23 24.75 6.16
C LEU A 576 8.36 25.18 7.08
N ASP A 577 8.87 26.38 6.86
CA ASP A 577 9.76 27.09 7.77
C ASP A 577 9.05 27.46 9.08
N VAL A 578 9.82 27.70 10.14
CA VAL A 578 9.28 28.11 11.43
C VAL A 578 8.51 29.42 11.30
N GLY A 579 7.22 29.41 11.69
CA GLY A 579 6.34 30.56 11.60
C GLY A 579 5.69 30.77 10.23
N GLU A 580 6.05 29.99 9.22
CA GLU A 580 5.46 30.05 7.88
C GLU A 580 4.00 29.58 7.88
N THR A 581 3.17 30.21 7.06
CA THR A 581 1.81 29.78 6.75
C THR A 581 1.69 29.51 5.26
N VAL A 582 1.19 28.33 4.91
CA VAL A 582 0.88 27.95 3.52
C VAL A 582 -0.62 27.63 3.40
N THR A 583 -1.18 27.85 2.21
CA THR A 583 -2.55 27.44 1.90
C THR A 583 -2.53 26.10 1.17
N MET A 584 -3.10 25.07 1.79
CA MET A 584 -3.30 23.75 1.20
C MET A 584 -4.62 23.71 0.44
N GLY A 585 -4.63 23.07 -0.74
CA GLY A 585 -5.80 23.01 -1.62
C GLY A 585 -6.22 21.58 -1.95
N PHE A 586 -7.52 21.32 -1.94
CA PHE A 586 -8.09 20.00 -2.15
C PHE A 586 -9.22 20.09 -3.20
N PRO A 587 -8.93 19.81 -4.48
CA PRO A 587 -9.96 19.72 -5.50
C PRO A 587 -10.80 18.46 -5.27
N LEU A 588 -12.13 18.62 -5.24
CA LEU A 588 -13.09 17.54 -5.08
C LEU A 588 -13.78 17.27 -6.42
N ARG A 589 -13.54 16.08 -6.94
CA ARG A 589 -14.14 15.59 -8.19
C ARG A 589 -15.60 15.23 -7.98
N ARG A 590 -16.36 15.13 -9.08
CA ARG A 590 -17.75 14.64 -9.05
C ARG A 590 -17.83 13.28 -8.38
N ARG A 591 -16.92 12.35 -8.73
CA ARG A 591 -16.83 11.02 -8.12
C ARG A 591 -16.58 11.06 -6.61
N ASP A 592 -15.80 12.03 -6.12
CA ASP A 592 -15.50 12.18 -4.68
C ASP A 592 -16.75 12.49 -3.86
N LEU A 593 -17.79 13.04 -4.51
CA LEU A 593 -19.08 13.43 -3.95
C LEU A 593 -20.19 12.40 -4.27
N SER A 594 -19.86 11.29 -4.92
CA SER A 594 -20.83 10.30 -5.37
C SER A 594 -20.82 9.03 -4.52
N THR A 595 -21.93 8.30 -4.59
CA THR A 595 -22.12 6.92 -4.11
C THR A 595 -22.51 6.04 -5.28
N TRP A 596 -22.24 4.74 -5.22
CA TRP A 596 -22.66 3.79 -6.24
C TRP A 596 -24.12 3.39 -6.06
N SER A 597 -24.96 3.65 -7.07
CA SER A 597 -26.36 3.20 -7.09
C SER A 597 -26.46 1.83 -7.75
N VAL A 598 -26.64 0.79 -6.95
CA VAL A 598 -26.76 -0.61 -7.43
C VAL A 598 -27.96 -0.78 -8.37
N GLU A 599 -29.09 -0.08 -8.13
CA GLU A 599 -30.28 -0.16 -8.98
C GLU A 599 -30.04 0.51 -10.34
N ALA A 600 -29.43 1.70 -10.35
CA ALA A 600 -29.14 2.43 -11.59
C ALA A 600 -27.91 1.90 -12.33
N GLN A 601 -27.05 1.12 -11.65
CA GLN A 601 -25.72 0.72 -12.13
C GLN A 601 -24.88 1.92 -12.57
N GLN A 602 -24.92 3.01 -11.79
CA GLN A 602 -24.15 4.23 -12.04
C GLN A 602 -23.77 4.95 -10.74
N TRP A 603 -22.73 5.78 -10.81
CA TRP A 603 -22.40 6.75 -9.78
C TRP A 603 -23.49 7.82 -9.69
N GLU A 604 -24.01 8.03 -8.49
CA GLU A 604 -25.03 9.02 -8.17
C GLU A 604 -24.40 10.08 -7.26
N LEU A 605 -24.55 11.37 -7.57
CA LEU A 605 -24.19 12.43 -6.61
C LEU A 605 -25.00 12.21 -5.33
N ALA A 606 -24.33 12.04 -4.19
CA ALA A 606 -24.98 11.56 -2.96
C ALA A 606 -26.20 12.46 -2.62
N PRO A 607 -27.42 11.91 -2.65
CA PRO A 607 -28.63 12.71 -2.79
C PRO A 607 -29.04 13.44 -1.50
N GLY A 608 -29.70 14.59 -1.67
CA GLY A 608 -30.66 15.14 -0.69
C GLY A 608 -30.11 15.58 0.67
N GLY A 609 -28.80 15.73 0.85
CA GLY A 609 -28.22 16.02 2.17
C GLY A 609 -27.00 16.95 2.19
N THR A 610 -26.47 17.10 3.40
CA THR A 610 -25.33 17.97 3.70
C THR A 610 -24.05 17.15 3.72
N TYR A 611 -23.09 17.56 2.89
CA TYR A 611 -21.73 17.02 2.89
C TYR A 611 -20.97 17.65 4.05
N LYS A 612 -20.41 16.83 4.93
CA LYS A 612 -19.55 17.30 6.02
C LYS A 612 -18.11 17.31 5.52
N VAL A 613 -17.40 18.39 5.79
CA VAL A 613 -15.99 18.58 5.42
C VAL A 613 -15.17 18.64 6.70
N TYR A 614 -14.10 17.88 6.74
CA TYR A 614 -13.15 17.85 7.84
C TYR A 614 -11.73 18.04 7.29
N VAL A 615 -10.94 18.93 7.89
CA VAL A 615 -9.54 19.15 7.50
C VAL A 615 -8.65 19.15 8.73
N GLY A 616 -7.52 18.46 8.65
CA GLY A 616 -6.56 18.38 9.74
C GLY A 616 -5.36 17.49 9.47
N ALA A 617 -4.72 17.06 10.55
CA ALA A 617 -3.43 16.36 10.51
C ALA A 617 -3.55 14.84 10.43
N SER A 618 -4.69 14.26 10.78
CA SER A 618 -4.97 12.81 10.74
C SER A 618 -6.48 12.55 10.66
N SER A 619 -6.90 11.29 10.50
CA SER A 619 -8.33 10.91 10.50
C SER A 619 -9.08 11.27 11.80
N ARG A 620 -8.37 11.51 12.91
CA ARG A 620 -8.98 11.88 14.21
C ARG A 620 -8.54 13.23 14.77
N ASN A 621 -7.50 13.87 14.21
CA ASN A 621 -7.13 15.24 14.51
C ASN A 621 -7.59 16.20 13.40
N LEU A 622 -8.88 16.58 13.45
CA LEU A 622 -9.57 17.37 12.43
C LEU A 622 -10.13 18.68 13.02
N PRO A 623 -9.26 19.67 13.34
CA PRO A 623 -9.67 20.90 14.00
C PRO A 623 -10.58 21.79 13.14
N LEU A 624 -10.55 21.65 11.82
CA LEU A 624 -11.41 22.40 10.92
C LEU A 624 -12.58 21.53 10.47
N THR A 625 -13.79 22.04 10.68
CA THR A 625 -15.01 21.41 10.21
C THR A 625 -15.85 22.43 9.44
N GLY A 626 -16.52 21.95 8.40
CA GLY A 626 -17.41 22.73 7.56
C GLY A 626 -18.45 21.84 6.90
N SER A 627 -19.27 22.44 6.06
CA SER A 627 -20.23 21.68 5.28
C SER A 627 -20.71 22.46 4.06
N PHE A 628 -21.25 21.73 3.09
CA PHE A 628 -21.94 22.32 1.96
C PHE A 628 -23.10 21.42 1.52
N THR A 629 -24.01 22.01 0.76
CA THR A 629 -25.04 21.28 0.02
C THR A 629 -24.81 21.50 -1.47
N LEU A 630 -25.08 20.48 -2.28
CA LEU A 630 -25.12 20.65 -3.72
C LEU A 630 -26.27 21.62 -4.04
N ARG A 631 -25.97 22.70 -4.75
CA ARG A 631 -26.97 23.66 -5.22
C ARG A 631 -26.96 23.63 -6.73
N GLU A 632 -28.08 23.24 -7.35
CA GLU A 632 -28.25 23.47 -8.78
C GLU A 632 -27.99 24.95 -9.07
N SER A 633 -27.18 25.24 -10.08
CA SER A 633 -26.99 26.60 -10.56
C SER A 633 -28.34 27.11 -11.09
N GLY A 634 -29.12 27.73 -10.22
CA GLY A 634 -30.35 28.39 -10.62
C GLY A 634 -30.05 29.49 -11.62
N ASN A 635 -30.68 29.43 -12.80
CA ASN A 635 -30.88 30.60 -13.66
C ASN A 635 -31.52 31.71 -12.82
N GLY A 636 -30.71 32.62 -12.29
CA GLY A 636 -31.18 33.69 -11.42
C GLY A 636 -30.17 34.81 -11.34
N ASN A 637 -30.51 35.95 -11.94
CA ASN A 637 -29.86 37.25 -11.76
C ASN A 637 -29.52 37.49 -10.27
N GLY A 638 -28.24 37.37 -9.91
CA GLY A 638 -27.75 37.65 -8.56
C GLY A 638 -27.35 39.11 -8.40
N THR A 639 -28.19 39.90 -7.71
CA THR A 639 -27.70 41.05 -6.94
C THR A 639 -26.84 40.55 -5.79
N ALA A 640 -25.58 40.98 -5.75
CA ALA A 640 -24.62 40.69 -4.70
C ALA A 640 -25.05 41.26 -3.34
N GLY A 641 -24.83 40.50 -2.27
CA GLY A 641 -24.85 41.04 -0.90
C GLY A 641 -24.89 39.96 0.18
N GLY A 642 -23.82 39.85 0.97
CA GLY A 642 -23.85 39.12 2.23
C GLY A 642 -22.49 38.65 2.75
N TYR A 643 -21.74 39.57 3.39
CA TYR A 643 -20.60 39.26 4.25
C TYR A 643 -21.05 38.43 5.47
N TRP A 644 -20.29 37.41 5.86
CA TRP A 644 -20.43 36.75 7.16
C TRP A 644 -19.23 37.09 8.06
N LYS A 645 -19.56 37.42 9.32
CA LYS A 645 -18.65 37.58 10.45
C LYS A 645 -18.35 36.24 11.10
#